data_AF-A0A661XPF6-F1
#
_entry.id   AF-A0A661XPF6-F1
#
_cell.length_a   1.000
_cell.length_b   1.000
_cell.length_c   1.000
_cell.angle_alpha   90.00
_cell.angle_beta   90.00
_cell.angle_gamma   90.00
#
_symmetry.space_group_name_H-M   'P 1'
#
loop_
_entity.id
_entity.type
_entity.pdbx_description
1 polymer ?
#
loop_
_entity_poly.entity_id
_entity_poly.type
_entity_poly.pdbx_seq_one_letter_code
_entity_poly.pdbx_strand_id
1 'polypeptide(L)'
;MRLPLLSLLCAGLYACIAPDFLTSTNYSKTKSRLFSAAVILLGLLVSSTNLTAQDTHTTVQAGDWNDASTWDDFGIPNPIIKNFTEVFIKHEVSLTGSAISIRKGELKMFEGGQLTLTDADFELRPNGILTLSDGSLYMNNGQVDNNGTVNLTNGYFEIGVGDVINVRNISFDSACVRLLSGDWNNNSSGNISGTDGNIEAQNGSISNNATWGSGINYCASGSTTGSFPNPEDCDAVELYCDCQSGGPCAEPNPDILPGYQGEGDIVSPGLISLLLGNVNENLLDELFIFSLDTSDVLIDVNFIDNVAGYNGALDILDNYVSLTSIIYNGFTSTSSPSNFLTLFFPIADLIDLDTTVAHQEFINFVQQTSPSQTNSDFIAVTGSALPNQGDFAQETYLTRLGYGLDGSGTRVGILSDSYDQGGAGDASVDVDAGFLPGDSNHVYPQPVVVVKDLPLAFGPGIDEGRAMAQIVHSVAPAAEIYFHTAFEGPGPMAEAVVDLWFNDSCNIITDDITQPTQPFFGPGLVSKAIDSVTAQGVEYYTSAGNFSDRAYSATYNDLGGFHDFGGGNNLQHIDLGVGEFFIVLQWEDSFYSIDGAPGAASDFDIFLADDFGVPIYGFNKNNIGADPVEIMPFYVVNPTTTNIKIQRVSGSGTPKLKYIVYKAGNMNQGFTPLDG
;
A
#
# COMPACT_ATOMS: atom_id res chain seq x y z
N MET A 1 39.75 60.24 5.13
CA MET A 1 41.16 59.84 5.38
C MET A 1 41.61 58.99 4.19
N ARG A 2 42.87 59.13 3.76
CA ARG A 2 43.38 58.93 2.39
C ARG A 2 43.25 57.51 1.76
N LEU A 3 42.80 57.51 0.49
CA LEU A 3 43.00 56.54 -0.65
C LEU A 3 44.49 56.51 -1.12
N PRO A 4 45.00 55.73 -2.14
CA PRO A 4 44.31 55.20 -3.36
C PRO A 4 44.82 53.89 -4.12
N LEU A 5 43.99 53.38 -5.08
CA LEU A 5 44.26 52.95 -6.51
C LEU A 5 45.25 51.77 -6.88
N LEU A 6 45.20 50.98 -8.00
CA LEU A 6 44.38 50.82 -9.24
C LEU A 6 44.76 49.48 -10.00
N SER A 7 43.82 48.90 -10.78
CA SER A 7 43.85 48.22 -12.14
C SER A 7 45.13 47.65 -12.82
N LEU A 8 45.15 46.69 -13.79
CA LEU A 8 44.65 46.69 -15.20
C LEU A 8 45.04 45.30 -15.86
N LEU A 9 44.19 44.51 -16.56
CA LEU A 9 43.81 44.45 -18.02
C LEU A 9 44.55 43.44 -18.97
N CYS A 10 43.75 42.56 -19.62
CA CYS A 10 43.74 41.96 -20.98
C CYS A 10 44.89 41.15 -21.65
N ALA A 11 44.58 39.88 -21.97
CA ALA A 11 44.36 39.22 -23.29
C ALA A 11 45.33 39.34 -24.51
N GLY A 12 45.53 38.18 -25.18
CA GLY A 12 46.05 37.98 -26.56
C GLY A 12 47.39 37.23 -26.62
N LEU A 13 47.72 36.29 -27.53
CA LEU A 13 47.13 35.88 -28.81
C LEU A 13 47.78 34.54 -29.26
N TYR A 14 47.09 33.86 -30.19
CA TYR A 14 47.37 32.58 -30.86
C TYR A 14 48.64 32.51 -31.76
N ALA A 15 49.09 31.27 -31.97
CA ALA A 15 49.46 30.64 -33.26
C ALA A 15 50.95 30.22 -33.52
N CYS A 16 51.07 28.90 -33.72
CA CYS A 16 51.60 28.22 -34.92
C CYS A 16 53.10 27.83 -35.05
N ILE A 17 53.24 26.57 -35.53
CA ILE A 17 54.28 25.97 -36.41
C ILE A 17 55.40 25.17 -35.72
N ALA A 18 55.30 23.84 -35.84
CA ALA A 18 56.45 22.92 -35.97
C ALA A 18 56.99 23.00 -37.42
N PRO A 19 58.27 22.70 -37.73
CA PRO A 19 58.71 21.29 -37.75
C PRO A 19 60.22 21.01 -37.53
N ASP A 20 60.49 19.72 -37.33
CA ASP A 20 61.57 18.92 -37.95
C ASP A 20 63.08 19.02 -37.58
N PHE A 21 63.60 17.79 -37.33
CA PHE A 21 64.78 17.15 -37.93
C PHE A 21 66.10 16.97 -37.12
N LEU A 22 66.43 15.66 -36.94
CA LEU A 22 67.76 14.99 -37.01
C LEU A 22 68.80 15.35 -35.94
N THR A 23 69.66 14.47 -35.40
CA THR A 23 70.09 13.10 -35.71
C THR A 23 71.10 12.67 -34.63
N SER A 24 71.12 11.36 -34.30
CA SER A 24 72.30 10.50 -34.02
C SER A 24 73.33 10.93 -32.93
N THR A 25 73.93 10.09 -32.10
CA THR A 25 74.51 8.76 -32.32
C THR A 25 74.82 8.09 -30.97
N ASN A 26 74.81 6.76 -30.99
CA ASN A 26 75.35 5.83 -30.00
C ASN A 26 76.85 6.06 -29.69
N TYR A 27 77.31 5.78 -28.45
CA TYR A 27 78.28 4.70 -28.16
C TYR A 27 78.62 4.53 -26.65
N SER A 28 78.15 3.40 -26.10
CA SER A 28 78.88 2.36 -25.33
C SER A 28 79.81 2.69 -24.13
N LYS A 29 79.36 2.12 -22.98
CA LYS A 29 80.09 1.36 -21.93
C LYS A 29 81.10 2.09 -21.02
N THR A 30 80.80 2.15 -19.72
CA THR A 30 81.62 1.48 -18.69
C THR A 30 80.84 1.24 -17.39
N LYS A 31 81.02 0.06 -16.79
CA LYS A 31 80.61 -0.30 -15.43
C LYS A 31 81.43 0.50 -14.41
N SER A 32 80.79 1.00 -13.35
CA SER A 32 81.28 0.87 -11.95
C SER A 32 80.41 1.68 -10.99
N ARG A 33 79.73 0.94 -10.11
CA ARG A 33 79.34 1.22 -8.71
C ARG A 33 79.35 2.66 -8.18
N LEU A 34 78.30 2.88 -7.37
CA LEU A 34 78.00 4.01 -6.48
C LEU A 34 77.26 5.15 -7.15
N PHE A 35 75.94 5.14 -7.05
CA PHE A 35 75.10 6.22 -6.54
C PHE A 35 73.63 5.80 -6.67
N SER A 36 72.88 5.91 -5.56
CA SER A 36 71.49 6.38 -5.51
C SER A 36 70.90 6.08 -4.14
N ALA A 37 71.24 6.93 -3.18
CA ALA A 37 70.26 7.36 -2.19
C ALA A 37 69.43 8.47 -2.83
N ALA A 38 68.13 8.51 -2.51
CA ALA A 38 67.09 9.39 -3.04
C ALA A 38 66.48 8.99 -4.40
N VAL A 39 65.40 8.21 -4.32
CA VAL A 39 64.10 8.33 -5.01
C VAL A 39 63.45 6.92 -5.00
N ILE A 40 62.75 6.59 -3.91
CA ILE A 40 61.66 5.61 -3.90
C ILE A 40 60.57 6.21 -3.01
N LEU A 41 59.84 7.16 -3.58
CA LEU A 41 58.50 7.54 -3.14
C LEU A 41 57.73 7.83 -4.43
N LEU A 42 57.33 6.77 -5.13
CA LEU A 42 56.47 6.87 -6.30
C LEU A 42 55.41 5.77 -6.22
N GLY A 43 54.23 6.19 -5.75
CA GLY A 43 52.90 5.69 -6.10
C GLY A 43 52.69 4.18 -6.20
N LEU A 44 52.40 3.54 -5.06
CA LEU A 44 51.33 2.54 -5.05
C LEU A 44 50.01 3.30 -4.92
N LEU A 45 49.55 3.88 -6.03
CA LEU A 45 48.14 4.18 -6.20
C LEU A 45 47.45 2.83 -6.38
N VAL A 46 46.92 2.28 -5.29
CA VAL A 46 45.83 1.31 -5.38
C VAL A 46 44.65 2.13 -5.87
N SER A 47 44.34 2.05 -7.16
CA SER A 47 43.12 2.64 -7.70
C SER A 47 41.96 1.77 -7.22
N SER A 48 41.29 2.17 -6.14
CA SER A 48 39.93 1.71 -5.83
C SER A 48 38.98 2.41 -6.81
N THR A 49 38.25 1.64 -7.61
CA THR A 49 37.16 2.14 -8.45
C THR A 49 35.84 1.85 -7.75
N ASN A 50 35.09 2.90 -7.42
CA ASN A 50 33.70 2.77 -6.98
C ASN A 50 32.82 2.80 -8.22
N LEU A 51 32.01 1.75 -8.44
CA LEU A 51 30.97 1.72 -9.47
C LEU A 51 29.60 1.85 -8.79
N THR A 52 28.82 2.86 -9.19
CA THR A 52 27.43 3.05 -8.76
C THR A 52 26.54 2.76 -9.96
N ALA A 53 25.64 1.78 -9.87
CA ALA A 53 24.61 1.56 -10.88
C ALA A 53 23.64 2.76 -10.92
N GLN A 54 23.21 3.17 -12.11
CA GLN A 54 22.21 4.21 -12.34
C GLN A 54 20.89 3.57 -12.78
N ASP A 55 19.85 3.82 -12.00
CA ASP A 55 18.39 3.70 -12.19
C ASP A 55 17.72 2.47 -12.85
N THR A 56 16.75 1.99 -12.07
CA THR A 56 15.52 1.19 -12.24
C THR A 56 15.51 -0.23 -12.82
N HIS A 57 16.43 -0.68 -13.67
CA HIS A 57 16.69 -2.11 -13.92
C HIS A 57 17.94 -2.25 -14.78
N THR A 58 18.84 -3.18 -14.45
CA THR A 58 20.05 -3.40 -15.26
C THR A 58 20.21 -4.86 -15.65
N THR A 59 19.98 -5.19 -16.92
CA THR A 59 20.42 -6.45 -17.54
C THR A 59 21.86 -6.29 -18.03
N VAL A 60 22.73 -7.23 -17.67
CA VAL A 60 24.20 -7.10 -17.76
C VAL A 60 24.75 -8.01 -18.90
N GLN A 61 25.55 -7.49 -19.86
CA GLN A 61 26.29 -8.24 -20.91
C GLN A 61 27.59 -8.90 -20.42
N ALA A 62 28.14 -9.84 -21.19
CA ALA A 62 29.37 -10.55 -20.86
C ALA A 62 30.64 -9.65 -20.79
N GLY A 63 31.11 -9.40 -19.56
CA GLY A 63 32.33 -8.64 -19.25
C GLY A 63 32.81 -8.82 -17.80
N ASP A 64 33.93 -8.17 -17.45
CA ASP A 64 34.41 -8.07 -16.06
C ASP A 64 33.44 -7.14 -15.29
N TRP A 65 32.99 -7.46 -14.07
CA TRP A 65 32.13 -6.55 -13.27
C TRP A 65 32.79 -5.18 -13.05
N ASN A 66 34.11 -5.09 -13.27
CA ASN A 66 34.92 -3.87 -13.32
C ASN A 66 34.76 -3.03 -14.60
N ASP A 67 34.09 -3.52 -15.63
CA ASP A 67 33.87 -2.85 -16.91
C ASP A 67 32.44 -2.29 -16.96
N ALA A 68 32.31 -0.98 -17.14
CA ALA A 68 31.03 -0.27 -17.16
C ALA A 68 30.10 -0.76 -18.28
N SER A 69 30.64 -1.26 -19.40
CA SER A 69 29.85 -1.78 -20.52
C SER A 69 29.17 -3.12 -20.24
N THR A 70 29.62 -3.82 -19.19
CA THR A 70 28.98 -5.04 -18.69
C THR A 70 27.57 -4.73 -18.21
N TRP A 71 27.27 -3.50 -17.80
CA TRP A 71 25.96 -3.10 -17.29
C TRP A 71 24.97 -2.63 -18.39
N ASP A 72 25.28 -2.83 -19.68
CA ASP A 72 24.43 -2.42 -20.82
C ASP A 72 24.00 -3.63 -21.72
N ASP A 73 22.97 -4.38 -21.30
CA ASP A 73 22.02 -5.23 -22.08
C ASP A 73 22.49 -6.32 -23.08
N PHE A 74 22.23 -7.61 -22.76
CA PHE A 74 22.27 -8.89 -23.56
C PHE A 74 23.53 -9.81 -23.56
N GLY A 75 23.79 -10.56 -22.47
CA GLY A 75 24.58 -11.81 -22.54
C GLY A 75 25.12 -12.32 -21.20
N ILE A 76 25.01 -13.63 -20.94
CA ILE A 76 25.38 -14.29 -19.66
C ILE A 76 26.85 -14.00 -19.27
N PRO A 77 27.13 -13.33 -18.13
CA PRO A 77 28.48 -12.96 -17.73
C PRO A 77 29.24 -14.11 -17.03
N ASN A 78 30.56 -13.93 -16.87
CA ASN A 78 31.40 -14.73 -15.98
C ASN A 78 31.68 -13.89 -14.70
N PRO A 79 30.93 -14.08 -13.61
CA PRO A 79 30.85 -13.13 -12.51
C PRO A 79 31.98 -13.31 -11.50
N ILE A 80 33.16 -12.78 -11.82
CA ILE A 80 34.33 -12.81 -10.92
C ILE A 80 34.66 -11.39 -10.44
N ILE A 81 34.38 -11.11 -9.16
CA ILE A 81 34.78 -9.86 -8.49
C ILE A 81 36.17 -10.07 -7.89
N LYS A 82 37.12 -9.17 -8.15
CA LYS A 82 38.53 -9.34 -7.73
C LYS A 82 39.25 -7.99 -7.57
N ASN A 83 40.50 -8.02 -7.11
CA ASN A 83 41.41 -6.85 -7.08
C ASN A 83 40.96 -5.66 -6.20
N PHE A 84 40.31 -5.94 -5.08
CA PHE A 84 39.75 -4.98 -4.12
C PHE A 84 38.64 -4.08 -4.68
N THR A 85 37.98 -4.54 -5.75
CA THR A 85 36.79 -3.88 -6.27
C THR A 85 35.62 -4.03 -5.32
N GLU A 86 34.90 -2.95 -5.11
CA GLU A 86 33.58 -2.92 -4.48
C GLU A 86 32.50 -2.78 -5.56
N VAL A 87 31.52 -3.67 -5.54
CA VAL A 87 30.33 -3.64 -6.38
C VAL A 87 29.14 -3.32 -5.50
N PHE A 88 28.28 -2.41 -5.96
CA PHE A 88 27.10 -1.93 -5.24
C PHE A 88 25.84 -2.25 -6.05
N ILE A 89 24.86 -2.92 -5.42
CA ILE A 89 23.53 -3.21 -5.95
C ILE A 89 22.51 -2.49 -5.06
N LYS A 90 21.68 -1.64 -5.67
CA LYS A 90 20.59 -0.88 -5.00
C LYS A 90 19.22 -1.12 -5.65
N HIS A 91 19.14 -2.07 -6.57
CA HIS A 91 17.94 -2.42 -7.33
C HIS A 91 17.97 -3.92 -7.59
N GLU A 92 16.98 -4.47 -8.29
CA GLU A 92 16.97 -5.88 -8.65
C GLU A 92 17.92 -6.22 -9.80
N VAL A 93 18.68 -7.31 -9.63
CA VAL A 93 19.58 -7.89 -10.63
C VAL A 93 19.31 -9.39 -10.70
N SER A 94 19.13 -9.95 -11.91
CA SER A 94 18.93 -11.39 -12.10
C SER A 94 20.02 -12.00 -12.98
N LEU A 95 20.55 -13.18 -12.59
CA LEU A 95 21.60 -13.91 -13.32
C LEU A 95 21.26 -15.40 -13.45
N THR A 96 21.63 -16.02 -14.57
CA THR A 96 21.38 -17.44 -14.83
C THR A 96 22.61 -18.18 -15.33
N GLY A 97 22.90 -19.37 -14.80
CA GLY A 97 23.82 -20.36 -15.39
C GLY A 97 25.32 -20.13 -15.19
N SER A 98 25.73 -19.13 -14.42
CA SER A 98 27.14 -18.80 -14.15
C SER A 98 27.40 -18.55 -12.66
N ALA A 99 28.31 -19.31 -12.07
CA ALA A 99 28.71 -19.14 -10.67
C ALA A 99 29.36 -17.78 -10.38
N ILE A 100 28.92 -17.09 -9.33
CA ILE A 100 29.55 -15.87 -8.82
C ILE A 100 30.76 -16.24 -7.97
N SER A 101 31.90 -15.58 -8.18
CA SER A 101 33.13 -15.82 -7.41
C SER A 101 33.75 -14.50 -6.95
N ILE A 102 33.70 -14.23 -5.65
CA ILE A 102 34.30 -13.03 -5.04
C ILE A 102 35.70 -13.35 -4.52
N ARG A 103 36.74 -12.74 -5.12
CA ARG A 103 38.16 -13.05 -4.94
C ARG A 103 38.97 -11.82 -4.56
N LYS A 104 38.99 -11.47 -3.27
CA LYS A 104 39.59 -10.21 -2.79
C LYS A 104 38.87 -9.02 -3.39
N GLY A 105 37.61 -8.84 -3.04
CA GLY A 105 36.71 -7.79 -3.51
C GLY A 105 35.42 -7.87 -2.69
N GLU A 106 34.49 -6.97 -2.91
CA GLU A 106 33.26 -6.87 -2.13
C GLU A 106 32.04 -6.70 -3.03
N LEU A 107 30.97 -7.42 -2.71
CA LEU A 107 29.64 -7.21 -3.27
C LEU A 107 28.73 -6.70 -2.15
N LYS A 108 28.09 -5.55 -2.37
CA LYS A 108 27.20 -4.89 -1.42
C LYS A 108 25.80 -4.76 -2.01
N MET A 109 24.80 -5.21 -1.27
CA MET A 109 23.39 -4.94 -1.51
C MET A 109 22.86 -4.06 -0.37
N PHE A 110 22.19 -2.96 -0.71
CA PHE A 110 21.67 -2.00 0.26
C PHE A 110 20.54 -1.16 -0.31
N GLU A 111 19.78 -0.49 0.56
CA GLU A 111 18.60 0.33 0.17
C GLU A 111 17.57 -0.49 -0.65
N GLY A 112 17.30 -1.74 -0.26
CA GLY A 112 16.37 -2.63 -0.95
C GLY A 112 16.96 -3.36 -2.17
N GLY A 113 18.26 -3.23 -2.44
CA GLY A 113 18.91 -3.91 -3.56
C GLY A 113 18.80 -5.44 -3.48
N GLN A 114 18.50 -6.08 -4.62
CA GLN A 114 18.25 -7.51 -4.70
C GLN A 114 19.11 -8.17 -5.80
N LEU A 115 19.63 -9.35 -5.50
CA LEU A 115 20.30 -10.20 -6.48
C LEU A 115 19.61 -11.57 -6.53
N THR A 116 19.13 -11.98 -7.70
CA THR A 116 18.52 -13.29 -7.96
C THR A 116 19.43 -14.13 -8.85
N LEU A 117 19.76 -15.34 -8.41
CA LEU A 117 20.60 -16.30 -9.13
C LEU A 117 19.80 -17.54 -9.48
N THR A 118 19.89 -17.98 -10.73
CA THR A 118 19.27 -19.22 -11.22
C THR A 118 20.36 -20.13 -11.79
N ASP A 119 20.37 -21.41 -11.42
CA ASP A 119 21.35 -22.41 -11.86
C ASP A 119 22.82 -21.96 -11.66
N ALA A 120 23.14 -21.37 -10.50
CA ALA A 120 24.44 -20.74 -10.27
C ALA A 120 24.91 -20.88 -8.81
N ASP A 121 26.17 -21.27 -8.64
CA ASP A 121 26.83 -21.30 -7.32
C ASP A 121 27.29 -19.89 -6.90
N PHE A 122 27.38 -19.65 -5.60
CA PHE A 122 27.91 -18.42 -5.01
C PHE A 122 29.16 -18.71 -4.17
N GLU A 123 30.33 -18.34 -4.67
CA GLU A 123 31.61 -18.62 -4.03
C GLU A 123 32.25 -17.35 -3.46
N LEU A 124 32.46 -17.29 -2.14
CA LEU A 124 33.42 -16.37 -1.54
C LEU A 124 34.78 -17.06 -1.41
N ARG A 125 35.80 -16.55 -2.10
CA ARG A 125 37.20 -16.98 -1.91
C ARG A 125 37.86 -16.16 -0.80
N PRO A 126 39.06 -16.53 -0.30
CA PRO A 126 39.73 -15.79 0.76
C PRO A 126 39.83 -14.28 0.52
N ASN A 127 39.36 -13.50 1.49
CA ASN A 127 39.20 -12.04 1.48
C ASN A 127 38.15 -11.49 0.49
N GLY A 128 37.31 -12.34 -0.10
CA GLY A 128 36.06 -11.90 -0.70
C GLY A 128 35.06 -11.52 0.39
N ILE A 129 34.25 -10.49 0.14
CA ILE A 129 33.27 -9.97 1.08
C ILE A 129 31.91 -9.89 0.40
N LEU A 130 30.87 -10.35 1.09
CA LEU A 130 29.47 -10.09 0.76
C LEU A 130 28.88 -9.27 1.91
N THR A 131 28.19 -8.19 1.59
CA THR A 131 27.49 -7.36 2.57
C THR A 131 26.06 -7.14 2.11
N LEU A 132 25.08 -7.59 2.91
CA LEU A 132 23.66 -7.25 2.76
C LEU A 132 23.31 -6.28 3.89
N SER A 133 22.84 -5.08 3.55
CA SER A 133 22.42 -4.06 4.51
C SER A 133 21.08 -3.50 4.08
N ASP A 134 19.97 -4.04 4.58
CA ASP A 134 18.62 -3.82 4.03
C ASP A 134 18.58 -4.27 2.55
N GLY A 135 19.01 -5.49 2.25
CA GLY A 135 19.08 -6.03 0.89
C GLY A 135 19.01 -7.55 0.83
N SER A 136 18.70 -8.09 -0.36
CA SER A 136 18.29 -9.49 -0.50
C SER A 136 19.07 -10.26 -1.55
N LEU A 137 19.37 -11.53 -1.26
CA LEU A 137 19.97 -12.48 -2.20
C LEU A 137 19.06 -13.70 -2.34
N TYR A 138 18.60 -13.98 -3.56
CA TYR A 138 17.79 -15.14 -3.88
C TYR A 138 18.57 -16.09 -4.79
N MET A 139 18.51 -17.38 -4.52
CA MET A 139 19.13 -18.41 -5.34
C MET A 139 18.12 -19.53 -5.62
N ASN A 140 17.62 -19.66 -6.85
CA ASN A 140 16.70 -20.76 -7.20
C ASN A 140 17.35 -22.12 -6.98
N ASN A 141 18.55 -22.30 -7.53
CA ASN A 141 19.34 -23.50 -7.37
C ASN A 141 20.83 -23.24 -7.56
N GLY A 142 21.64 -23.79 -6.66
CA GLY A 142 23.08 -23.58 -6.59
C GLY A 142 23.62 -23.63 -5.17
N GLN A 143 24.91 -23.91 -5.02
CA GLN A 143 25.59 -24.04 -3.74
C GLN A 143 26.26 -22.73 -3.32
N VAL A 144 26.28 -22.45 -2.02
CA VAL A 144 27.02 -21.31 -1.44
C VAL A 144 28.29 -21.81 -0.77
N ASP A 145 29.44 -21.39 -1.28
CA ASP A 145 30.76 -21.72 -0.73
C ASP A 145 31.40 -20.49 -0.08
N ASN A 146 31.24 -20.33 1.24
CA ASN A 146 31.83 -19.21 1.97
C ASN A 146 33.22 -19.52 2.54
N ASN A 147 34.27 -19.03 1.85
CA ASN A 147 35.65 -18.93 2.36
C ASN A 147 36.12 -17.47 2.47
N GLY A 148 35.19 -16.54 2.66
CA GLY A 148 35.43 -15.10 2.80
C GLY A 148 34.77 -14.53 4.05
N THR A 149 34.11 -13.38 3.92
CA THR A 149 33.32 -12.76 4.98
C THR A 149 31.94 -12.42 4.44
N VAL A 150 30.90 -12.79 5.17
CA VAL A 150 29.52 -12.38 4.90
C VAL A 150 29.05 -11.51 6.06
N ASN A 151 28.50 -10.33 5.77
CA ASN A 151 27.89 -9.43 6.75
C ASN A 151 26.43 -9.21 6.38
N LEU A 152 25.51 -9.46 7.30
CA LEU A 152 24.08 -9.33 7.11
C LEU A 152 23.54 -8.37 8.17
N THR A 153 22.93 -7.27 7.74
CA THR A 153 22.22 -6.30 8.59
C THR A 153 20.85 -6.07 7.98
N ASN A 154 19.76 -6.47 8.64
CA ASN A 154 18.41 -6.48 8.02
C ASN A 154 18.41 -7.14 6.63
N GLY A 155 19.24 -8.17 6.48
CA GLY A 155 19.47 -8.83 5.20
C GLY A 155 18.68 -10.13 5.10
N TYR A 156 18.15 -10.41 3.90
CA TYR A 156 17.47 -11.66 3.60
C TYR A 156 18.25 -12.46 2.55
N PHE A 157 18.46 -13.75 2.82
CA PHE A 157 19.13 -14.64 1.88
C PHE A 157 18.34 -15.94 1.76
N GLU A 158 17.74 -16.20 0.60
CA GLU A 158 17.01 -17.43 0.32
C GLU A 158 17.68 -18.31 -0.73
N ILE A 159 17.67 -19.62 -0.49
CA ILE A 159 18.20 -20.64 -1.40
C ILE A 159 17.11 -21.69 -1.63
N GLY A 160 16.59 -21.78 -2.84
CA GLY A 160 15.61 -22.76 -3.26
C GLY A 160 16.15 -24.19 -3.18
N VAL A 161 17.21 -24.49 -3.94
CA VAL A 161 17.88 -25.81 -3.91
C VAL A 161 19.39 -25.68 -3.85
N GLY A 162 20.00 -26.09 -2.74
CA GLY A 162 21.45 -26.17 -2.62
C GLY A 162 21.96 -25.99 -1.20
N ASP A 163 23.21 -26.39 -0.99
CA ASP A 163 23.82 -26.38 0.33
C ASP A 163 24.55 -25.05 0.61
N VAL A 164 24.64 -24.68 1.88
CA VAL A 164 25.56 -23.63 2.35
C VAL A 164 26.75 -24.27 3.03
N ILE A 165 27.95 -24.04 2.50
CA ILE A 165 29.21 -24.48 3.10
C ILE A 165 29.94 -23.25 3.65
N ASN A 166 29.96 -23.12 4.98
CA ASN A 166 30.73 -22.07 5.65
C ASN A 166 32.06 -22.60 6.19
N VAL A 167 33.17 -22.00 5.77
CA VAL A 167 34.51 -22.25 6.34
C VAL A 167 35.16 -20.98 6.90
N ARG A 168 34.45 -19.84 6.92
CA ARG A 168 34.95 -18.55 7.43
C ARG A 168 33.83 -17.76 8.14
N ASN A 169 33.77 -16.44 7.97
CA ASN A 169 32.95 -15.57 8.80
C ASN A 169 31.58 -15.32 8.16
N ILE A 170 30.52 -15.46 8.96
CA ILE A 170 29.19 -14.92 8.69
C ILE A 170 28.77 -14.14 9.93
N SER A 171 28.44 -12.86 9.76
CA SER A 171 27.94 -12.00 10.82
C SER A 171 26.49 -11.61 10.55
N PHE A 172 25.64 -11.74 11.56
CA PHE A 172 24.24 -11.35 11.53
C PHE A 172 23.99 -10.13 12.42
N ASP A 173 23.06 -9.30 12.01
CA ASP A 173 22.48 -8.21 12.78
C ASP A 173 21.03 -8.05 12.31
N SER A 174 20.08 -8.69 13.01
CA SER A 174 18.68 -8.75 12.60
C SER A 174 18.50 -9.26 11.17
N ALA A 175 18.87 -10.51 10.88
CA ALA A 175 18.89 -11.03 9.51
C ALA A 175 18.49 -12.51 9.43
N CYS A 176 18.03 -12.96 8.26
CA CYS A 176 17.68 -14.36 8.01
C CYS A 176 18.42 -14.95 6.80
N VAL A 177 18.85 -16.22 6.93
CA VAL A 177 19.18 -17.09 5.80
C VAL A 177 18.24 -18.30 5.78
N ARG A 178 17.52 -18.51 4.67
CA ARG A 178 16.56 -19.60 4.48
C ARG A 178 16.99 -20.53 3.35
N LEU A 179 16.96 -21.84 3.60
CA LEU A 179 17.14 -22.89 2.61
C LEU A 179 15.82 -23.65 2.45
N LEU A 180 15.16 -23.51 1.30
CA LEU A 180 13.93 -24.27 1.01
C LEU A 180 14.24 -25.77 0.85
N SER A 181 15.41 -26.11 0.29
CA SER A 181 15.90 -27.49 0.15
C SER A 181 17.43 -27.55 0.07
N GLY A 182 18.09 -27.99 1.14
CA GLY A 182 19.54 -28.17 1.17
C GLY A 182 20.13 -28.08 2.58
N ASP A 183 21.39 -28.46 2.73
CA ASP A 183 22.04 -28.56 4.03
C ASP A 183 22.88 -27.31 4.36
N TRP A 184 22.75 -26.82 5.60
CA TRP A 184 23.68 -25.84 6.15
C TRP A 184 24.86 -26.54 6.83
N ASN A 185 26.09 -26.18 6.44
CA ASN A 185 27.31 -26.81 6.93
C ASN A 185 28.32 -25.77 7.43
N ASN A 186 28.33 -25.52 8.74
CA ASN A 186 29.37 -24.73 9.38
C ASN A 186 30.58 -25.62 9.73
N ASN A 187 31.58 -25.64 8.85
CA ASN A 187 32.74 -26.51 8.95
C ASN A 187 33.78 -26.00 9.96
N SER A 188 34.81 -26.80 10.27
CA SER A 188 35.76 -26.61 11.39
C SER A 188 36.53 -25.28 11.46
N SER A 189 36.50 -24.45 10.41
CA SER A 189 37.13 -23.12 10.38
C SER A 189 36.11 -21.97 10.35
N GLY A 190 34.83 -22.31 10.37
CA GLY A 190 33.71 -21.38 10.31
C GLY A 190 33.50 -20.62 11.61
N ASN A 191 32.97 -19.43 11.47
CA ASN A 191 32.63 -18.53 12.54
C ASN A 191 31.32 -17.82 12.21
N ILE A 192 30.27 -18.15 12.96
CA ILE A 192 28.98 -17.50 12.87
C ILE A 192 28.82 -16.64 14.13
N SER A 193 28.58 -15.35 13.97
CA SER A 193 28.46 -14.38 15.06
C SER A 193 27.33 -13.39 14.76
N GLY A 194 26.91 -12.62 15.77
CA GLY A 194 25.89 -11.60 15.55
C GLY A 194 24.85 -11.51 16.66
N THR A 195 23.86 -10.67 16.39
CA THR A 195 22.64 -10.47 17.18
C THR A 195 21.41 -10.69 16.28
N ASP A 196 20.36 -11.29 16.83
CA ASP A 196 19.09 -11.56 16.16
C ASP A 196 19.23 -12.18 14.75
N GLY A 197 20.15 -13.13 14.62
CA GLY A 197 20.38 -13.88 13.38
C GLY A 197 19.57 -15.17 13.34
N ASN A 198 18.99 -15.50 12.18
CA ASN A 198 18.14 -16.68 12.01
C ASN A 198 18.61 -17.51 10.80
N ILE A 199 18.68 -18.83 10.97
CA ILE A 199 19.08 -19.78 9.91
C ILE A 199 18.04 -20.90 9.83
N GLU A 200 17.37 -21.02 8.70
CA GLU A 200 16.30 -21.99 8.47
C GLU A 200 16.67 -22.97 7.36
N ALA A 201 16.44 -24.27 7.57
CA ALA A 201 16.55 -25.31 6.57
C ALA A 201 15.25 -26.13 6.50
N GLN A 202 14.32 -25.73 5.61
CA GLN A 202 12.97 -26.29 5.50
C GLN A 202 12.93 -27.72 4.98
N ASN A 203 13.84 -28.10 4.08
CA ASN A 203 14.02 -29.47 3.63
C ASN A 203 15.50 -29.85 3.64
N GLY A 204 16.12 -29.81 4.83
CA GLY A 204 17.54 -30.09 4.97
C GLY A 204 18.01 -30.17 6.42
N SER A 205 19.30 -30.43 6.58
CA SER A 205 19.99 -30.58 7.85
C SER A 205 20.88 -29.38 8.16
N ILE A 206 21.07 -29.08 9.44
CA ILE A 206 22.05 -28.09 9.90
C ILE A 206 23.17 -28.79 10.66
N SER A 207 24.41 -28.62 10.21
CA SER A 207 25.60 -29.10 10.91
C SER A 207 26.49 -27.95 11.39
N ASN A 208 26.95 -28.03 12.65
CA ASN A 208 27.89 -27.08 13.24
C ASN A 208 29.12 -27.73 13.88
N ASN A 209 30.26 -27.63 13.20
CA ASN A 209 31.55 -28.13 13.65
C ASN A 209 32.51 -27.01 14.08
N ALA A 210 32.04 -25.78 14.28
CA ALA A 210 32.87 -24.64 14.67
C ALA A 210 32.12 -23.60 15.52
N THR A 211 32.48 -22.31 15.41
CA THR A 211 31.95 -21.26 16.28
C THR A 211 30.54 -20.86 15.84
N TRP A 212 29.63 -20.79 16.80
CA TRP A 212 28.24 -20.36 16.64
C TRP A 212 27.90 -19.38 17.77
N GLY A 213 27.49 -18.17 17.40
CA GLY A 213 27.15 -17.10 18.34
C GLY A 213 25.84 -17.38 19.08
N SER A 214 25.73 -16.93 20.33
CA SER A 214 24.51 -17.09 21.14
C SER A 214 23.35 -16.20 20.69
N GLY A 215 23.58 -15.23 19.80
CA GLY A 215 22.51 -14.43 19.18
C GLY A 215 22.01 -15.01 17.86
N ILE A 216 22.28 -16.29 17.58
CA ILE A 216 21.95 -16.94 16.32
C ILE A 216 21.03 -18.13 16.58
N ASN A 217 19.78 -17.98 16.17
CA ASN A 217 18.75 -19.02 16.22
C ASN A 217 18.80 -19.86 14.95
N TYR A 218 18.28 -21.08 15.03
CA TYR A 218 18.28 -21.99 13.90
C TYR A 218 17.13 -23.00 13.97
N CYS A 219 16.74 -23.48 12.79
CA CYS A 219 15.76 -24.54 12.59
C CYS A 219 16.12 -25.40 11.39
N ALA A 220 16.00 -26.72 11.53
CA ALA A 220 16.13 -27.67 10.45
C ALA A 220 14.99 -28.71 10.51
N SER A 221 14.31 -28.95 9.39
CA SER A 221 13.35 -30.07 9.32
C SER A 221 14.03 -31.44 9.29
N GLY A 222 15.30 -31.48 8.88
CA GLY A 222 16.16 -32.66 8.84
C GLY A 222 16.86 -32.92 10.18
N SER A 223 18.16 -33.18 10.13
CA SER A 223 18.94 -33.46 11.34
C SER A 223 19.78 -32.27 11.76
N THR A 224 19.83 -31.98 13.05
CA THR A 224 20.77 -31.02 13.63
C THR A 224 21.93 -31.74 14.31
N THR A 225 23.17 -31.42 13.89
CA THR A 225 24.38 -32.10 14.40
C THR A 225 25.47 -31.10 14.75
N GLY A 226 26.18 -31.32 15.86
CA GLY A 226 27.26 -30.43 16.30
C GLY A 226 26.97 -29.72 17.61
N SER A 227 27.68 -28.62 17.87
CA SER A 227 27.62 -27.89 19.15
C SER A 227 26.95 -26.53 19.00
N PHE A 228 25.74 -26.36 19.52
CA PHE A 228 25.02 -25.09 19.47
C PHE A 228 24.91 -24.46 20.87
N PRO A 229 24.97 -23.12 20.99
CA PRO A 229 24.83 -22.42 22.27
C PRO A 229 23.38 -22.39 22.77
N ASN A 230 22.41 -22.40 21.85
CA ASN A 230 20.98 -22.36 22.13
C ASN A 230 20.33 -23.67 21.63
N PRO A 231 19.18 -24.07 22.21
CA PRO A 231 18.35 -25.11 21.59
C PRO A 231 17.83 -24.65 20.21
N GLU A 232 17.47 -25.64 19.40
CA GLU A 232 16.76 -25.41 18.13
C GLU A 232 15.36 -24.86 18.39
N ASP A 233 14.95 -23.86 17.61
CA ASP A 233 13.69 -23.13 17.78
C ASP A 233 13.07 -22.86 16.41
N CYS A 234 12.22 -23.78 15.95
CA CYS A 234 11.64 -23.70 14.61
C CYS A 234 10.56 -22.64 14.50
N ASP A 235 9.65 -22.58 15.46
CA ASP A 235 8.54 -21.63 15.44
C ASP A 235 9.06 -20.18 15.35
N ALA A 236 10.08 -19.81 16.15
CA ALA A 236 10.63 -18.47 16.12
C ALA A 236 11.45 -18.15 14.86
N VAL A 237 12.19 -19.13 14.33
CA VAL A 237 13.06 -18.94 13.17
C VAL A 237 12.25 -18.88 11.88
N GLU A 238 11.31 -19.80 11.67
CA GLU A 238 10.41 -19.82 10.51
C GLU A 238 9.63 -18.51 10.45
N LEU A 239 9.07 -18.07 11.58
CA LEU A 239 8.33 -16.82 11.68
C LEU A 239 9.19 -15.59 11.36
N TYR A 240 10.40 -15.53 11.90
CA TYR A 240 11.32 -14.42 11.62
C TYR A 240 11.72 -14.39 10.15
N CYS A 241 11.98 -15.56 9.56
CA CYS A 241 12.37 -15.65 8.16
C CYS A 241 11.21 -15.34 7.22
N ASP A 242 9.97 -15.72 7.56
CA ASP A 242 8.76 -15.33 6.84
C ASP A 242 8.58 -13.82 6.87
N CYS A 243 8.85 -13.20 8.03
CA CYS A 243 8.84 -11.75 8.14
C CYS A 243 9.82 -11.06 7.18
N GLN A 244 11.06 -11.55 7.11
CA GLN A 244 12.10 -10.97 6.27
C GLN A 244 11.86 -11.21 4.77
N SER A 245 11.07 -12.22 4.40
CA SER A 245 10.67 -12.49 3.02
C SER A 245 9.43 -11.71 2.57
N GLY A 246 8.92 -10.77 3.38
CA GLY A 246 7.69 -10.03 3.09
C GLY A 246 6.40 -10.73 3.52
N GLY A 247 6.50 -11.86 4.24
CA GLY A 247 5.39 -12.58 4.85
C GLY A 247 4.98 -12.00 6.22
N PRO A 248 3.90 -12.49 6.84
CA PRO A 248 3.36 -11.95 8.09
C PRO A 248 4.33 -12.16 9.27
N CYS A 249 4.74 -11.07 9.93
CA CYS A 249 5.75 -11.06 10.99
C CYS A 249 5.20 -11.20 12.43
N ALA A 250 4.28 -12.11 12.70
CA ALA A 250 4.00 -12.51 14.08
C ALA A 250 3.28 -13.86 14.06
N GLU A 251 3.45 -14.69 15.10
CA GLU A 251 2.34 -15.55 15.53
C GLU A 251 1.12 -14.61 15.53
N PRO A 252 0.08 -14.88 14.73
CA PRO A 252 -1.05 -13.97 14.64
C PRO A 252 -1.44 -13.67 16.07
N ASN A 253 -1.40 -12.39 16.46
CA ASN A 253 -1.92 -12.01 17.77
C ASN A 253 -3.28 -12.71 17.82
N PRO A 254 -3.51 -13.70 18.71
CA PRO A 254 -4.73 -14.50 18.64
C PRO A 254 -5.98 -13.63 18.85
N ASP A 255 -5.76 -12.40 19.33
CA ASP A 255 -6.76 -11.37 19.53
C ASP A 255 -7.00 -10.50 18.29
N ILE A 256 -6.12 -10.47 17.28
CA ILE A 256 -6.27 -9.72 16.01
C ILE A 256 -6.18 -10.70 14.82
N LEU A 257 -7.30 -10.91 14.15
CA LEU A 257 -7.37 -11.72 12.95
C LEU A 257 -7.25 -10.80 11.71
N PRO A 258 -6.29 -11.05 10.81
CA PRO A 258 -6.20 -10.40 9.51
C PRO A 258 -7.51 -10.45 8.76
N GLY A 259 -7.84 -9.41 8.00
CA GLY A 259 -9.04 -9.45 7.18
C GLY A 259 -8.87 -10.25 5.89
N TYR A 260 -7.73 -10.08 5.25
CA TYR A 260 -7.26 -10.93 4.16
C TYR A 260 -5.75 -10.73 3.94
N GLN A 261 -5.14 -11.61 3.15
CA GLN A 261 -3.69 -11.70 2.91
C GLN A 261 -3.44 -11.97 1.42
N GLY A 262 -2.66 -11.12 0.75
CA GLY A 262 -2.29 -11.39 -0.65
C GLY A 262 -1.47 -10.29 -1.31
N GLU A 263 -0.83 -10.67 -2.42
CA GLU A 263 -0.26 -9.76 -3.41
C GLU A 263 -1.24 -9.66 -4.60
N GLY A 264 -1.27 -8.53 -5.28
CA GLY A 264 -2.09 -8.31 -6.47
C GLY A 264 -1.45 -7.22 -7.35
N ASP A 265 -1.45 -7.43 -8.67
CA ASP A 265 -0.84 -6.50 -9.63
C ASP A 265 -1.91 -5.52 -10.14
N ILE A 266 -2.74 -5.94 -11.10
CA ILE A 266 -3.89 -5.15 -11.58
C ILE A 266 -5.05 -5.30 -10.61
N VAL A 267 -5.33 -6.55 -10.19
CA VAL A 267 -6.45 -6.86 -9.30
C VAL A 267 -5.99 -6.74 -7.86
N SER A 268 -6.71 -5.94 -7.07
CA SER A 268 -6.36 -5.69 -5.68
C SER A 268 -6.22 -6.98 -4.84
N PRO A 269 -5.30 -7.01 -3.86
CA PRO A 269 -5.13 -8.14 -2.94
C PRO A 269 -6.40 -8.65 -2.27
N GLY A 270 -7.35 -7.77 -1.96
CA GLY A 270 -8.64 -8.14 -1.35
C GLY A 270 -9.47 -9.02 -2.25
N LEU A 271 -9.57 -8.65 -3.53
CA LEU A 271 -10.28 -9.43 -4.53
C LEU A 271 -9.60 -10.78 -4.81
N ILE A 272 -8.27 -10.81 -4.87
CA ILE A 272 -7.51 -12.07 -5.00
C ILE A 272 -7.74 -12.98 -3.79
N SER A 273 -7.73 -12.42 -2.58
CA SER A 273 -7.99 -13.19 -1.36
C SER A 273 -9.42 -13.73 -1.32
N LEU A 274 -10.39 -12.94 -1.80
CA LEU A 274 -11.79 -13.36 -1.92
C LEU A 274 -11.93 -14.55 -2.90
N LEU A 275 -11.28 -14.48 -4.06
CA LEU A 275 -11.22 -15.57 -5.03
C LEU A 275 -10.63 -16.85 -4.41
N LEU A 276 -9.54 -16.74 -3.64
CA LEU A 276 -8.86 -17.88 -3.04
C LEU A 276 -9.56 -18.44 -1.79
N GLY A 277 -10.59 -17.74 -1.27
CA GLY A 277 -11.26 -18.11 -0.03
C GLY A 277 -10.41 -17.84 1.22
N ASN A 278 -9.44 -16.93 1.12
CA ASN A 278 -8.51 -16.55 2.18
C ASN A 278 -8.97 -15.31 2.98
N VAL A 279 -10.24 -14.93 2.85
CA VAL A 279 -10.85 -13.84 3.62
C VAL A 279 -11.37 -14.39 4.93
N ASN A 280 -11.19 -13.65 6.01
CA ASN A 280 -11.78 -13.99 7.30
C ASN A 280 -13.31 -14.00 7.19
N GLU A 281 -13.93 -15.13 7.56
CA GLU A 281 -15.38 -15.31 7.44
C GLU A 281 -16.20 -14.27 8.22
N ASN A 282 -15.67 -13.74 9.33
CA ASN A 282 -16.31 -12.67 10.10
C ASN A 282 -16.36 -11.33 9.35
N LEU A 283 -15.63 -11.20 8.23
CA LEU A 283 -15.59 -10.00 7.40
C LEU A 283 -16.38 -10.14 6.10
N LEU A 284 -16.96 -11.31 5.88
CA LEU A 284 -17.89 -11.57 4.78
C LEU A 284 -19.34 -11.24 5.16
N ASP A 285 -19.60 -10.92 6.43
CA ASP A 285 -20.89 -10.43 6.88
C ASP A 285 -21.18 -9.02 6.32
N GLU A 286 -22.46 -8.79 6.06
CA GLU A 286 -23.10 -7.69 5.29
C GLU A 286 -22.26 -6.40 5.14
N LEU A 287 -21.59 -6.28 3.98
CA LEU A 287 -20.93 -5.06 3.49
C LEU A 287 -19.80 -4.50 4.35
N PHE A 288 -19.00 -5.37 4.96
CA PHE A 288 -17.82 -4.87 5.67
C PHE A 288 -16.72 -4.38 4.71
N ILE A 289 -16.37 -5.18 3.70
CA ILE A 289 -15.33 -4.83 2.69
C ILE A 289 -15.80 -5.08 1.26
N PHE A 290 -16.61 -6.11 1.07
CA PHE A 290 -17.11 -6.51 -0.23
C PHE A 290 -18.62 -6.34 -0.26
N SER A 291 -19.13 -5.82 -1.37
CA SER A 291 -20.55 -5.95 -1.70
C SER A 291 -20.69 -7.19 -2.58
N LEU A 292 -21.40 -8.21 -2.09
CA LEU A 292 -21.51 -9.52 -2.72
C LEU A 292 -22.94 -9.76 -3.21
N ASP A 293 -23.09 -10.18 -4.47
CA ASP A 293 -24.35 -10.69 -5.02
C ASP A 293 -24.17 -12.13 -5.47
N THR A 294 -24.60 -13.08 -4.64
CA THR A 294 -24.48 -14.53 -4.88
C THR A 294 -23.05 -15.01 -5.12
N SER A 295 -22.59 -15.06 -6.38
CA SER A 295 -21.24 -15.47 -6.81
C SER A 295 -20.38 -14.30 -7.30
N ASP A 296 -20.92 -13.09 -7.26
CA ASP A 296 -20.34 -11.92 -7.89
C ASP A 296 -19.97 -10.89 -6.82
N VAL A 297 -18.93 -10.11 -7.09
CA VAL A 297 -18.44 -9.05 -6.21
C VAL A 297 -18.49 -7.72 -6.94
N LEU A 298 -18.87 -6.66 -6.24
CA LEU A 298 -18.85 -5.30 -6.77
C LEU A 298 -17.42 -4.78 -6.87
N ILE A 299 -17.02 -4.39 -8.07
CA ILE A 299 -15.67 -3.90 -8.38
C ILE A 299 -15.71 -2.57 -9.12
N ASP A 300 -14.67 -1.78 -8.90
CA ASP A 300 -14.32 -0.62 -9.71
C ASP A 300 -13.18 -1.00 -10.68
N VAL A 301 -13.45 -0.95 -11.97
CA VAL A 301 -12.48 -1.20 -13.05
C VAL A 301 -11.96 0.14 -13.53
N ASN A 302 -10.74 0.50 -13.14
CA ASN A 302 -10.09 1.74 -13.53
C ASN A 302 -9.37 1.52 -14.87
N PHE A 303 -9.83 2.20 -15.91
CA PHE A 303 -9.29 2.04 -17.26
C PHE A 303 -8.26 3.13 -17.57
N ILE A 304 -7.40 2.87 -18.56
CA ILE A 304 -6.45 3.86 -19.05
C ILE A 304 -7.22 5.05 -19.61
N ASP A 305 -6.97 6.26 -19.10
CA ASP A 305 -7.70 7.50 -19.42
C ASP A 305 -7.55 7.97 -20.87
N ASN A 306 -8.21 7.25 -21.78
CA ASN A 306 -8.45 7.61 -23.17
C ASN A 306 -9.54 6.71 -23.77
N VAL A 307 -10.02 7.09 -24.96
CA VAL A 307 -11.07 6.35 -25.70
C VAL A 307 -10.69 4.89 -25.98
N ALA A 308 -9.41 4.60 -26.21
CA ALA A 308 -8.95 3.24 -26.49
C ALA A 308 -8.93 2.37 -25.23
N GLY A 309 -8.47 2.92 -24.10
CA GLY A 309 -8.52 2.28 -22.78
C GLY A 309 -9.95 1.93 -22.38
N TYR A 310 -10.86 2.90 -22.48
CA TYR A 310 -12.28 2.68 -22.20
C TYR A 310 -12.91 1.59 -23.08
N ASN A 311 -12.75 1.66 -24.40
CA ASN A 311 -13.32 0.65 -25.30
C ASN A 311 -12.68 -0.73 -25.09
N GLY A 312 -11.36 -0.78 -24.84
CA GLY A 312 -10.66 -2.03 -24.55
C GLY A 312 -11.13 -2.67 -23.25
N ALA A 313 -11.35 -1.87 -22.19
CA ALA A 313 -11.93 -2.36 -20.95
C ALA A 313 -13.35 -2.93 -21.15
N LEU A 314 -14.21 -2.26 -21.94
CA LEU A 314 -15.53 -2.80 -22.29
C LEU A 314 -15.43 -4.11 -23.08
N ASP A 315 -14.53 -4.19 -24.07
CA ASP A 315 -14.33 -5.40 -24.87
C ASP A 315 -13.84 -6.58 -24.01
N ILE A 316 -13.02 -6.31 -22.98
CA ILE A 316 -12.61 -7.33 -21.99
C ILE A 316 -13.81 -7.78 -21.15
N LEU A 317 -14.55 -6.82 -20.57
CA LEU A 317 -15.67 -7.10 -19.66
C LEU A 317 -16.84 -7.83 -20.34
N ASP A 318 -17.14 -7.54 -21.61
CA ASP A 318 -18.24 -8.17 -22.38
C ASP A 318 -18.08 -9.70 -22.54
N ASN A 319 -16.88 -10.25 -22.27
CA ASN A 319 -16.66 -11.70 -22.25
C ASN A 319 -17.21 -12.39 -20.99
N TYR A 320 -17.38 -11.65 -19.89
CA TYR A 320 -17.71 -12.19 -18.56
C TYR A 320 -19.09 -11.73 -18.08
N VAL A 321 -19.44 -10.47 -18.36
CA VAL A 321 -20.65 -9.82 -17.85
C VAL A 321 -21.35 -9.05 -18.96
N SER A 322 -22.67 -8.90 -18.84
CA SER A 322 -23.41 -8.08 -19.79
C SER A 322 -23.12 -6.61 -19.54
N LEU A 323 -22.72 -5.84 -20.57
CA LEU A 323 -22.46 -4.40 -20.39
C LEU A 323 -23.67 -3.59 -19.89
N THR A 324 -24.89 -4.14 -19.95
CA THR A 324 -26.07 -3.51 -19.33
C THR A 324 -26.14 -3.65 -17.80
N SER A 325 -25.29 -4.48 -17.19
CA SER A 325 -25.17 -4.62 -15.74
C SER A 325 -24.16 -3.64 -15.13
N ILE A 326 -23.54 -2.78 -15.94
CA ILE A 326 -22.72 -1.68 -15.44
C ILE A 326 -23.63 -0.75 -14.63
N ILE A 327 -23.28 -0.58 -13.35
CA ILE A 327 -24.02 0.24 -12.39
C ILE A 327 -23.63 1.70 -12.55
N TYR A 328 -22.33 1.97 -12.81
CA TYR A 328 -21.81 3.31 -13.03
C TYR A 328 -20.80 3.33 -14.18
N ASN A 329 -20.86 4.40 -14.99
CA ASN A 329 -19.93 4.62 -16.08
C ASN A 329 -19.36 6.04 -16.04
N GLY A 330 -18.11 6.16 -15.59
CA GLY A 330 -17.42 7.45 -15.46
C GLY A 330 -16.99 8.11 -16.76
N PHE A 331 -17.04 7.40 -17.90
CA PHE A 331 -16.51 7.91 -19.15
C PHE A 331 -17.46 8.87 -19.88
N THR A 332 -17.00 10.09 -20.18
CA THR A 332 -17.68 10.96 -21.14
C THR A 332 -16.76 11.37 -22.28
N SER A 333 -17.26 11.32 -23.53
CA SER A 333 -16.48 11.58 -24.75
C SER A 333 -15.78 12.95 -24.85
N THR A 334 -16.08 13.88 -23.94
CA THR A 334 -15.63 15.28 -23.99
C THR A 334 -14.82 15.73 -22.77
N SER A 335 -14.88 15.00 -21.64
CA SER A 335 -14.10 15.20 -20.41
C SER A 335 -14.64 14.24 -19.35
N SER A 336 -13.95 13.14 -19.04
CA SER A 336 -14.42 12.20 -18.03
C SER A 336 -14.26 12.81 -16.63
N PRO A 337 -15.33 12.89 -15.81
CA PRO A 337 -15.22 13.29 -14.41
C PRO A 337 -14.53 12.23 -13.53
N SER A 338 -14.39 11.00 -14.05
CA SER A 338 -13.73 9.85 -13.44
C SER A 338 -13.36 8.79 -14.50
N ASN A 339 -12.40 7.91 -14.21
CA ASN A 339 -11.86 6.94 -15.16
C ASN A 339 -12.13 5.48 -14.76
N PHE A 340 -13.33 5.21 -14.26
CA PHE A 340 -13.72 3.86 -13.83
C PHE A 340 -15.15 3.47 -14.21
N LEU A 341 -15.37 2.16 -14.22
CA LEU A 341 -16.67 1.50 -14.31
C LEU A 341 -16.95 0.78 -12.99
N THR A 342 -18.18 0.81 -12.50
CA THR A 342 -18.61 0.00 -11.34
C THR A 342 -19.61 -1.05 -11.78
N LEU A 343 -19.37 -2.31 -11.41
CA LEU A 343 -20.24 -3.44 -11.77
C LEU A 343 -20.01 -4.64 -10.85
N PHE A 344 -21.02 -5.52 -10.76
CA PHE A 344 -20.82 -6.86 -10.22
C PHE A 344 -20.06 -7.73 -11.23
N PHE A 345 -19.04 -8.44 -10.75
CA PHE A 345 -18.19 -9.30 -11.55
C PHE A 345 -18.03 -10.69 -10.90
N PRO A 346 -18.04 -11.79 -11.67
CA PRO A 346 -17.92 -13.14 -11.11
C PRO A 346 -16.62 -13.32 -10.32
N ILE A 347 -16.72 -13.75 -9.06
CA ILE A 347 -15.56 -13.95 -8.19
C ILE A 347 -14.59 -14.96 -8.82
N ALA A 348 -15.12 -16.02 -9.45
CA ALA A 348 -14.34 -17.08 -10.05
C ALA A 348 -13.45 -16.63 -11.24
N ASP A 349 -13.81 -15.52 -11.88
CA ASP A 349 -13.13 -15.01 -13.09
C ASP A 349 -12.23 -13.81 -12.78
N LEU A 350 -12.11 -13.39 -11.50
CA LEU A 350 -11.31 -12.22 -11.10
C LEU A 350 -9.85 -12.31 -11.57
N ILE A 351 -9.27 -13.52 -11.51
CA ILE A 351 -7.88 -13.74 -11.94
C ILE A 351 -7.69 -13.43 -13.41
N ASP A 352 -8.71 -13.59 -14.25
CA ASP A 352 -8.58 -13.38 -15.69
C ASP A 352 -8.34 -11.91 -16.03
N LEU A 353 -8.77 -10.98 -15.17
CA LEU A 353 -8.46 -9.56 -15.31
C LEU A 353 -6.95 -9.28 -15.11
N ASP A 354 -6.25 -10.11 -14.34
CA ASP A 354 -4.83 -9.99 -13.99
C ASP A 354 -3.89 -10.72 -14.99
N THR A 355 -4.44 -11.60 -15.85
CA THR A 355 -3.63 -12.65 -16.52
C THR A 355 -2.89 -12.24 -17.81
N THR A 356 -3.11 -11.05 -18.38
CA THR A 356 -2.46 -10.70 -19.66
C THR A 356 -1.88 -9.30 -19.70
N VAL A 357 -0.65 -9.18 -20.23
CA VAL A 357 0.00 -7.90 -20.59
C VAL A 357 -0.91 -7.06 -21.51
N ALA A 358 -1.78 -7.70 -22.29
CA ALA A 358 -2.74 -7.00 -23.15
C ALA A 358 -3.85 -6.30 -22.35
N HIS A 359 -4.25 -6.81 -21.18
CA HIS A 359 -5.21 -6.12 -20.31
C HIS A 359 -4.60 -4.87 -19.69
N GLN A 360 -3.30 -4.88 -19.36
CA GLN A 360 -2.56 -3.71 -18.83
C GLN A 360 -2.48 -2.54 -19.83
N GLU A 361 -2.74 -2.76 -21.12
CA GLU A 361 -2.86 -1.67 -22.10
C GLU A 361 -4.16 -0.87 -21.96
N PHE A 362 -5.18 -1.45 -21.30
CA PHE A 362 -6.53 -0.88 -21.24
C PHE A 362 -7.04 -0.68 -19.81
N ILE A 363 -6.60 -1.49 -18.85
CA ILE A 363 -6.99 -1.44 -17.43
C ILE A 363 -5.75 -1.04 -16.62
N ASN A 364 -5.89 0.01 -15.81
CA ASN A 364 -4.85 0.48 -14.90
C ASN A 364 -4.84 -0.38 -13.63
N PHE A 365 -5.99 -0.51 -12.96
CA PHE A 365 -6.16 -1.37 -11.79
C PHE A 365 -7.65 -1.70 -11.57
N VAL A 366 -7.89 -2.74 -10.79
CA VAL A 366 -9.21 -3.20 -10.37
C VAL A 366 -9.22 -3.33 -8.85
N GLN A 367 -10.23 -2.76 -8.21
CA GLN A 367 -10.38 -2.83 -6.75
C GLN A 367 -11.82 -3.12 -6.36
N GLN A 368 -12.01 -3.65 -5.16
CA GLN A 368 -13.35 -3.74 -4.59
C GLN A 368 -13.94 -2.34 -4.39
N THR A 369 -15.22 -2.17 -4.73
CA THR A 369 -15.93 -0.94 -4.36
C THR A 369 -16.15 -0.97 -2.85
N SER A 370 -15.45 -0.08 -2.14
CA SER A 370 -15.55 0.00 -0.68
C SER A 370 -16.98 0.38 -0.27
N PRO A 371 -17.62 -0.38 0.63
CA PRO A 371 -18.95 -0.07 1.09
C PRO A 371 -19.06 1.33 1.69
N SER A 372 -20.11 2.03 1.29
CA SER A 372 -20.49 3.30 1.88
C SER A 372 -20.74 3.14 3.37
N GLN A 373 -20.39 4.14 4.17
CA GLN A 373 -20.62 4.10 5.62
C GLN A 373 -21.76 5.04 5.99
N THR A 374 -22.80 4.51 6.66
CA THR A 374 -23.83 5.33 7.29
C THR A 374 -23.29 5.96 8.57
N ASN A 375 -23.58 7.23 8.78
CA ASN A 375 -23.21 7.92 10.01
C ASN A 375 -24.26 7.73 11.10
N SER A 376 -24.46 6.49 11.55
CA SER A 376 -25.43 6.13 12.60
C SER A 376 -24.76 5.69 13.90
N ASP A 377 -25.24 6.24 15.02
CA ASP A 377 -25.15 5.64 16.37
C ASP A 377 -26.57 5.17 16.69
N PHE A 378 -26.92 3.93 16.35
CA PHE A 378 -28.30 3.44 16.42
C PHE A 378 -28.90 3.59 17.83
N ILE A 379 -29.83 4.54 18.00
CA ILE A 379 -30.72 4.65 19.15
C ILE A 379 -32.15 4.50 18.64
N ALA A 380 -32.70 3.29 18.76
CA ALA A 380 -34.10 3.01 18.46
C ALA A 380 -35.03 3.94 19.26
N VAL A 381 -35.63 4.93 18.60
CA VAL A 381 -36.64 5.79 19.21
C VAL A 381 -37.96 5.03 19.26
N THR A 382 -38.22 4.39 20.41
CA THR A 382 -39.54 3.85 20.74
C THR A 382 -40.33 4.88 21.55
N GLY A 383 -41.23 5.64 20.92
CA GLY A 383 -42.09 6.57 21.65
C GLY A 383 -42.96 7.49 20.80
N SER A 384 -44.24 7.56 21.16
CA SER A 384 -45.37 8.25 20.50
C SER A 384 -45.14 9.69 20.02
N ALA A 385 -45.75 10.01 18.88
CA ALA A 385 -46.27 11.30 18.35
C ALA A 385 -46.03 12.58 19.17
N LEU A 386 -44.77 12.88 19.46
CA LEU A 386 -44.31 14.20 19.87
C LEU A 386 -43.51 14.79 18.71
N PRO A 387 -43.50 16.12 18.50
CA PRO A 387 -42.51 16.76 17.64
C PRO A 387 -41.14 16.19 18.02
N ASN A 388 -40.40 15.71 17.03
CA ASN A 388 -39.12 15.05 17.30
C ASN A 388 -38.27 15.98 18.19
N GLN A 389 -37.46 15.41 19.11
CA GLN A 389 -36.69 16.24 20.05
C GLN A 389 -35.78 17.24 19.32
N GLY A 390 -35.39 16.95 18.07
CA GLY A 390 -34.67 17.86 17.18
C GLY A 390 -35.45 19.12 16.82
N ASP A 391 -36.73 19.02 16.48
CA ASP A 391 -37.63 20.12 16.13
C ASP A 391 -37.83 21.06 17.32
N PHE A 392 -37.88 20.48 18.53
CA PHE A 392 -37.89 21.27 19.75
C PHE A 392 -36.53 21.93 20.02
N ALA A 393 -35.43 21.19 19.85
CA ALA A 393 -34.06 21.69 20.09
C ALA A 393 -33.65 22.79 19.10
N GLN A 394 -34.09 22.70 17.85
CA GLN A 394 -33.90 23.71 16.81
C GLN A 394 -34.93 24.86 16.91
N GLU A 395 -35.91 24.74 17.80
CA GLU A 395 -37.04 25.66 17.96
C GLU A 395 -37.86 25.89 16.68
N THR A 396 -37.80 24.97 15.72
CA THR A 396 -38.44 25.10 14.40
C THR A 396 -39.97 25.16 14.48
N TYR A 397 -40.57 24.60 15.54
CA TYR A 397 -41.99 24.77 15.86
C TYR A 397 -42.39 26.25 16.05
N LEU A 398 -41.49 27.12 16.55
CA LEU A 398 -41.76 28.56 16.66
C LEU A 398 -41.86 29.21 15.30
N THR A 399 -41.07 28.75 14.32
CA THR A 399 -41.11 29.25 12.95
C THR A 399 -42.44 28.88 12.29
N ARG A 400 -42.90 27.63 12.47
CA ARG A 400 -44.21 27.18 11.95
C ARG A 400 -45.36 27.96 12.58
N LEU A 401 -45.38 28.08 13.91
CA LEU A 401 -46.47 28.77 14.62
C LEU A 401 -46.45 30.30 14.41
N GLY A 402 -45.26 30.90 14.37
CA GLY A 402 -45.07 32.35 14.32
C GLY A 402 -45.20 32.94 12.93
N TYR A 403 -44.76 32.20 11.90
CA TYR A 403 -44.73 32.68 10.51
C TYR A 403 -45.58 31.88 9.54
N GLY A 404 -46.13 30.73 9.96
CA GLY A 404 -46.93 29.86 9.08
C GLY A 404 -46.10 29.19 7.98
N LEU A 405 -44.79 29.01 8.20
CA LEU A 405 -43.89 28.33 7.27
C LEU A 405 -43.86 26.85 7.63
N ASP A 406 -44.28 25.96 6.74
CA ASP A 406 -44.39 24.51 6.99
C ASP A 406 -43.61 23.66 5.97
N GLY A 407 -42.85 24.31 5.08
CA GLY A 407 -42.12 23.64 3.99
C GLY A 407 -42.84 23.61 2.65
N SER A 408 -44.06 24.17 2.56
CA SER A 408 -44.82 24.20 1.30
C SER A 408 -44.01 24.81 0.14
N GLY A 409 -43.86 24.04 -0.94
CA GLY A 409 -43.11 24.45 -2.13
C GLY A 409 -41.60 24.16 -2.09
N THR A 410 -41.12 23.49 -1.04
CA THR A 410 -39.74 22.99 -0.91
C THR A 410 -39.68 21.52 -1.28
N ARG A 411 -38.60 21.11 -1.96
CA ARG A 411 -38.32 19.73 -2.35
C ARG A 411 -37.00 19.29 -1.74
N VAL A 412 -37.06 18.31 -0.86
CA VAL A 412 -35.90 17.80 -0.12
C VAL A 412 -35.54 16.43 -0.66
N GLY A 413 -34.35 16.32 -1.26
CA GLY A 413 -33.73 15.06 -1.64
C GLY A 413 -32.92 14.48 -0.47
N ILE A 414 -33.09 13.20 -0.20
CA ILE A 414 -32.39 12.46 0.85
C ILE A 414 -31.56 11.37 0.17
N LEU A 415 -30.26 11.39 0.46
CA LEU A 415 -29.28 10.38 0.05
C LEU A 415 -28.84 9.60 1.30
N SER A 416 -29.21 8.33 1.39
CA SER A 416 -28.86 7.47 2.54
C SER A 416 -28.75 6.01 2.12
N ASP A 417 -28.77 5.06 3.05
CA ASP A 417 -28.72 3.64 2.76
C ASP A 417 -30.01 3.17 2.07
N SER A 418 -31.16 3.23 2.75
CA SER A 418 -32.42 2.59 2.38
C SER A 418 -33.63 3.32 2.98
N TYR A 419 -34.82 3.04 2.44
CA TYR A 419 -36.09 3.61 2.91
C TYR A 419 -37.08 2.57 3.42
N ASP A 420 -37.27 1.45 2.73
CA ASP A 420 -38.24 0.43 3.16
C ASP A 420 -37.78 -1.00 2.84
N GLN A 421 -36.57 -1.35 3.27
CA GLN A 421 -35.96 -2.68 3.07
C GLN A 421 -36.22 -3.67 4.21
N GLY A 422 -36.97 -3.27 5.24
CA GLY A 422 -37.56 -4.17 6.24
C GLY A 422 -36.69 -4.48 7.45
N GLY A 423 -35.46 -3.97 7.52
CA GLY A 423 -34.60 -4.06 8.71
C GLY A 423 -35.17 -3.32 9.93
N ALA A 424 -35.86 -2.20 9.71
CA ALA A 424 -36.43 -1.37 10.77
C ALA A 424 -37.98 -1.35 10.80
N GLY A 425 -38.65 -2.13 9.94
CA GLY A 425 -40.11 -2.19 9.83
C GLY A 425 -40.63 -1.70 8.48
N ASP A 426 -41.95 -1.50 8.39
CA ASP A 426 -42.66 -1.11 7.16
C ASP A 426 -43.00 0.39 7.22
N ALA A 427 -42.61 1.15 6.21
CA ALA A 427 -42.82 2.60 6.14
C ALA A 427 -44.30 2.99 6.25
N SER A 428 -45.24 2.11 5.85
CA SER A 428 -46.68 2.34 6.01
C SER A 428 -47.11 2.51 7.46
N VAL A 429 -46.41 1.89 8.42
CA VAL A 429 -46.67 2.06 9.86
C VAL A 429 -46.40 3.50 10.29
N ASP A 430 -45.34 4.11 9.75
CA ASP A 430 -44.97 5.49 10.04
C ASP A 430 -45.90 6.49 9.35
N VAL A 431 -46.39 6.16 8.15
CA VAL A 431 -47.43 6.96 7.48
C VAL A 431 -48.74 6.91 8.29
N ASP A 432 -49.17 5.72 8.72
CA ASP A 432 -50.37 5.53 9.55
C ASP A 432 -50.27 6.26 10.91
N ALA A 433 -49.07 6.33 11.47
CA ALA A 433 -48.77 7.05 12.70
C ALA A 433 -48.60 8.56 12.51
N GLY A 434 -48.50 9.03 11.26
CA GLY A 434 -48.27 10.45 10.91
C GLY A 434 -46.84 10.93 11.09
N PHE A 435 -45.87 10.01 11.19
CA PHE A 435 -44.43 10.31 11.20
C PHE A 435 -43.87 10.53 9.79
N LEU A 436 -44.54 9.99 8.78
CA LEU A 436 -44.26 10.23 7.37
C LEU A 436 -45.51 10.74 6.64
N PRO A 437 -45.34 11.47 5.53
CA PRO A 437 -46.45 11.83 4.67
C PRO A 437 -46.83 10.65 3.77
N GLY A 438 -48.09 10.57 3.33
CA GLY A 438 -48.58 9.48 2.49
C GLY A 438 -50.08 9.25 2.59
N ASP A 439 -50.60 8.28 1.82
CA ASP A 439 -52.04 8.12 1.56
C ASP A 439 -52.92 8.03 2.81
N SER A 440 -52.45 7.40 3.89
CA SER A 440 -53.19 7.28 5.16
C SER A 440 -52.97 8.47 6.11
N ASN A 441 -52.00 9.34 5.84
CA ASN A 441 -51.81 10.62 6.53
C ASN A 441 -52.73 11.69 5.92
N HIS A 442 -53.93 11.82 6.48
CA HIS A 442 -54.96 12.76 5.99
C HIS A 442 -54.56 14.24 6.06
N VAL A 443 -53.51 14.60 6.80
CA VAL A 443 -53.01 16.00 6.89
C VAL A 443 -51.99 16.26 5.80
N TYR A 444 -51.09 15.31 5.56
CA TYR A 444 -50.02 15.39 4.56
C TYR A 444 -50.05 14.14 3.66
N PRO A 445 -50.93 14.12 2.65
CA PRO A 445 -51.22 12.90 1.89
C PRO A 445 -50.24 12.61 0.74
N GLN A 446 -49.20 13.42 0.55
CA GLN A 446 -48.23 13.22 -0.53
C GLN A 446 -47.13 12.26 -0.04
N PRO A 447 -47.04 11.02 -0.55
CA PRO A 447 -46.04 10.07 -0.07
C PRO A 447 -44.62 10.54 -0.39
N VAL A 448 -43.65 10.03 0.36
CA VAL A 448 -42.23 10.11 -0.02
C VAL A 448 -42.05 9.50 -1.42
N VAL A 449 -41.37 10.21 -2.30
CA VAL A 449 -41.03 9.73 -3.64
C VAL A 449 -39.73 8.94 -3.55
N VAL A 450 -39.84 7.62 -3.57
CA VAL A 450 -38.68 6.72 -3.62
C VAL A 450 -38.20 6.64 -5.06
N VAL A 451 -37.17 7.42 -5.40
CA VAL A 451 -36.54 7.43 -6.73
C VAL A 451 -35.78 6.12 -6.94
N LYS A 452 -34.99 5.72 -5.92
CA LYS A 452 -34.30 4.43 -5.87
C LYS A 452 -34.12 3.99 -4.42
N ASP A 453 -34.50 2.76 -4.12
CA ASP A 453 -34.19 2.12 -2.84
C ASP A 453 -33.02 1.15 -2.97
N LEU A 454 -32.41 0.77 -1.86
CA LEU A 454 -31.24 -0.10 -1.81
C LEU A 454 -31.54 -1.44 -2.50
N PRO A 455 -30.79 -1.85 -3.54
CA PRO A 455 -30.96 -3.17 -4.12
C PRO A 455 -30.57 -4.25 -3.12
N LEU A 456 -31.29 -5.38 -3.10
CA LEU A 456 -31.02 -6.50 -2.18
C LEU A 456 -29.60 -7.09 -2.28
N ALA A 457 -28.92 -6.87 -3.41
CA ALA A 457 -27.52 -7.22 -3.62
C ALA A 457 -26.56 -6.48 -2.65
N PHE A 458 -27.02 -5.41 -2.02
CA PHE A 458 -26.29 -4.62 -1.03
C PHE A 458 -26.80 -4.89 0.40
N GLY A 459 -27.31 -6.09 0.67
CA GLY A 459 -27.75 -6.50 2.00
C GLY A 459 -29.08 -5.87 2.45
N PRO A 460 -29.55 -6.20 3.66
CA PRO A 460 -30.72 -5.57 4.25
C PRO A 460 -30.37 -4.13 4.65
N GLY A 461 -31.10 -3.18 4.08
CA GLY A 461 -31.06 -1.80 4.53
C GLY A 461 -31.58 -1.65 5.97
N ILE A 462 -31.04 -0.68 6.71
CA ILE A 462 -31.45 -0.37 8.09
C ILE A 462 -32.46 0.79 8.16
N ASP A 463 -32.86 1.31 7.01
CA ASP A 463 -33.82 2.39 6.78
C ASP A 463 -33.43 3.74 7.44
N GLU A 464 -32.14 4.12 7.45
CA GLU A 464 -31.70 5.45 7.95
C GLU A 464 -32.26 6.57 7.06
N GLY A 465 -32.39 6.33 5.76
CA GLY A 465 -33.09 7.24 4.84
C GLY A 465 -34.53 7.50 5.23
N ARG A 466 -35.23 6.50 5.77
CA ARG A 466 -36.58 6.66 6.34
C ARG A 466 -36.54 7.50 7.62
N ALA A 467 -35.57 7.27 8.49
CA ALA A 467 -35.39 8.07 9.70
C ALA A 467 -35.12 9.56 9.36
N MET A 468 -34.29 9.83 8.36
CA MET A 468 -34.06 11.17 7.82
C MET A 468 -35.37 11.78 7.27
N ALA A 469 -36.17 11.01 6.52
CA ALA A 469 -37.45 11.47 6.00
C ALA A 469 -38.44 11.85 7.12
N GLN A 470 -38.47 11.09 8.23
CA GLN A 470 -39.27 11.42 9.42
C GLN A 470 -38.78 12.73 10.07
N ILE A 471 -37.47 12.98 10.11
CA ILE A 471 -36.90 14.23 10.63
C ILE A 471 -37.31 15.42 9.77
N VAL A 472 -37.14 15.30 8.45
CA VAL A 472 -37.56 16.33 7.48
C VAL A 472 -39.06 16.59 7.62
N HIS A 473 -39.90 15.55 7.67
CA HIS A 473 -41.34 15.71 7.82
C HIS A 473 -41.71 16.37 9.16
N SER A 474 -41.01 16.07 10.25
CA SER A 474 -41.27 16.72 11.54
C SER A 474 -40.98 18.22 11.53
N VAL A 475 -39.92 18.65 10.83
CA VAL A 475 -39.49 20.06 10.76
C VAL A 475 -40.29 20.84 9.72
N ALA A 476 -40.47 20.27 8.53
CA ALA A 476 -41.08 20.86 7.36
C ALA A 476 -42.16 19.91 6.79
N PRO A 477 -43.30 19.76 7.47
CA PRO A 477 -44.26 18.68 7.19
C PRO A 477 -44.95 18.77 5.82
N ALA A 478 -44.97 19.96 5.19
CA ALA A 478 -45.53 20.15 3.85
C ALA A 478 -44.48 20.09 2.73
N ALA A 479 -43.21 19.80 3.04
CA ALA A 479 -42.18 19.60 2.02
C ALA A 479 -42.45 18.32 1.21
N GLU A 480 -42.13 18.34 -0.08
CA GLU A 480 -42.08 17.13 -0.90
C GLU A 480 -40.74 16.44 -0.63
N ILE A 481 -40.77 15.17 -0.23
CA ILE A 481 -39.57 14.40 0.16
C ILE A 481 -39.27 13.39 -0.94
N TYR A 482 -38.02 13.39 -1.41
CA TYR A 482 -37.49 12.46 -2.39
C TYR A 482 -36.39 11.64 -1.74
N PHE A 483 -36.39 10.34 -1.95
CA PHE A 483 -35.36 9.43 -1.43
C PHE A 483 -34.63 8.75 -2.58
N HIS A 484 -33.31 8.69 -2.47
CA HIS A 484 -32.45 7.91 -3.35
C HIS A 484 -31.34 7.24 -2.53
N THR A 485 -31.10 5.95 -2.74
CA THR A 485 -29.96 5.28 -2.10
C THR A 485 -28.63 5.85 -2.62
N ALA A 486 -27.68 6.07 -1.73
CA ALA A 486 -26.30 6.44 -2.04
C ALA A 486 -25.30 5.36 -1.61
N PHE A 487 -25.80 4.19 -1.20
CA PHE A 487 -24.99 3.13 -0.61
C PHE A 487 -24.15 2.35 -1.63
N GLU A 488 -24.51 2.42 -2.90
CA GLU A 488 -23.91 1.68 -4.02
C GLU A 488 -22.50 2.16 -4.41
N GLY A 489 -22.00 3.22 -3.78
CA GLY A 489 -20.65 3.74 -3.94
C GLY A 489 -20.59 5.17 -4.51
N PRO A 490 -19.39 5.72 -4.72
CA PRO A 490 -19.20 7.13 -5.02
C PRO A 490 -19.72 7.54 -6.41
N GLY A 491 -19.62 6.65 -7.40
CA GLY A 491 -20.16 6.87 -8.75
C GLY A 491 -21.67 7.04 -8.75
N PRO A 492 -22.43 6.02 -8.32
CA PRO A 492 -23.89 6.10 -8.19
C PRO A 492 -24.36 7.25 -7.29
N MET A 493 -23.65 7.54 -6.18
CA MET A 493 -23.97 8.69 -5.33
C MET A 493 -23.83 10.01 -6.09
N ALA A 494 -22.77 10.20 -6.88
CA ALA A 494 -22.59 11.41 -7.68
C ALA A 494 -23.69 11.60 -8.74
N GLU A 495 -24.14 10.51 -9.38
CA GLU A 495 -25.30 10.54 -10.29
C GLU A 495 -26.59 10.90 -9.55
N ALA A 496 -26.83 10.29 -8.38
CA ALA A 496 -27.99 10.55 -7.55
C ALA A 496 -28.10 12.03 -7.12
N VAL A 497 -26.98 12.67 -6.78
CA VAL A 497 -26.93 14.12 -6.49
C VAL A 497 -27.45 14.93 -7.67
N VAL A 498 -26.99 14.61 -8.89
CA VAL A 498 -27.39 15.32 -10.10
C VAL A 498 -28.84 15.01 -10.48
N ASP A 499 -29.30 13.77 -10.34
CA ASP A 499 -30.65 13.35 -10.69
C ASP A 499 -31.70 13.97 -9.76
N LEU A 500 -31.45 13.99 -8.45
CA LEU A 500 -32.34 14.65 -7.48
C LEU A 500 -32.54 16.14 -7.82
N TRP A 501 -31.50 16.81 -8.30
CA TRP A 501 -31.61 18.19 -8.78
C TRP A 501 -32.30 18.28 -10.15
N PHE A 502 -31.81 17.55 -11.16
CA PHE A 502 -32.18 17.75 -12.56
C PHE A 502 -33.54 17.13 -12.91
N ASN A 503 -33.80 15.90 -12.46
CA ASN A 503 -35.02 15.16 -12.77
C ASN A 503 -36.13 15.47 -11.75
N ASP A 504 -35.78 15.56 -10.47
CA ASP A 504 -36.77 15.72 -9.38
C ASP A 504 -36.95 17.17 -8.92
N SER A 505 -36.11 18.09 -9.38
CA SER A 505 -36.15 19.51 -9.02
C SER A 505 -36.00 19.74 -7.51
N CYS A 506 -35.23 18.90 -6.81
CA CYS A 506 -34.87 19.14 -5.42
C CYS A 506 -34.06 20.43 -5.30
N ASN A 507 -34.42 21.26 -4.33
CA ASN A 507 -33.72 22.51 -4.03
C ASN A 507 -32.93 22.44 -2.72
N ILE A 508 -33.18 21.40 -1.93
CA ILE A 508 -32.36 21.00 -0.78
C ILE A 508 -32.01 19.53 -0.99
N ILE A 509 -30.74 19.17 -0.82
CA ILE A 509 -30.28 17.77 -0.81
C ILE A 509 -29.51 17.54 0.50
N THR A 510 -29.73 16.39 1.13
CA THR A 510 -29.00 16.01 2.34
C THR A 510 -28.56 14.57 2.30
N ASP A 511 -27.38 14.29 2.86
CA ASP A 511 -26.85 12.94 3.01
C ASP A 511 -26.29 12.66 4.41
N ASP A 512 -26.30 11.39 4.78
CA ASP A 512 -25.65 10.84 5.96
C ASP A 512 -24.58 9.78 5.61
N ILE A 513 -24.01 9.88 4.41
CA ILE A 513 -23.12 8.87 3.82
C ILE A 513 -21.68 9.36 3.78
N THR A 514 -20.75 8.50 4.20
CA THR A 514 -19.32 8.72 3.99
C THR A 514 -18.76 7.70 3.00
N GLN A 515 -17.98 8.20 2.03
CA GLN A 515 -17.33 7.41 0.99
C GLN A 515 -15.83 7.26 1.30
N PRO A 516 -15.37 6.11 1.83
CA PRO A 516 -14.02 5.98 2.38
C PRO A 516 -12.89 6.11 1.34
N THR A 517 -13.20 5.80 0.08
CA THR A 517 -12.26 5.86 -1.05
C THR A 517 -12.26 7.21 -1.77
N GLN A 518 -13.05 8.19 -1.33
CA GLN A 518 -12.99 9.54 -1.90
C GLN A 518 -11.81 10.34 -1.28
N PRO A 519 -11.19 11.25 -2.03
CA PRO A 519 -10.01 12.00 -1.57
C PRO A 519 -10.26 12.81 -0.29
N PHE A 520 -9.39 12.67 0.70
CA PHE A 520 -9.43 13.48 1.93
C PHE A 520 -8.83 14.88 1.76
N PHE A 521 -7.90 15.04 0.82
CA PHE A 521 -7.12 16.27 0.63
C PHE A 521 -7.48 17.08 -0.61
N GLY A 522 -8.48 16.63 -1.38
CA GLY A 522 -8.86 17.24 -2.65
C GLY A 522 -10.31 16.95 -3.03
N PRO A 523 -10.77 17.52 -4.15
CA PRO A 523 -12.10 17.26 -4.67
C PRO A 523 -12.22 15.82 -5.20
N GLY A 524 -13.16 15.06 -4.65
CA GLY A 524 -13.63 13.77 -5.19
C GLY A 524 -14.77 13.91 -6.19
N LEU A 525 -15.19 12.77 -6.75
CA LEU A 525 -16.30 12.67 -7.69
C LEU A 525 -17.61 13.20 -7.11
N VAL A 526 -17.94 12.78 -5.88
CA VAL A 526 -19.17 13.21 -5.19
C VAL A 526 -19.12 14.72 -4.91
N SER A 527 -18.00 15.25 -4.43
CA SER A 527 -17.88 16.71 -4.21
C SER A 527 -17.98 17.53 -5.49
N LYS A 528 -17.46 17.02 -6.63
CA LYS A 528 -17.62 17.68 -7.94
C LYS A 528 -19.10 17.70 -8.38
N ALA A 529 -19.86 16.63 -8.10
CA ALA A 529 -21.31 16.62 -8.34
C ALA A 529 -22.05 17.61 -7.44
N ILE A 530 -21.70 17.69 -6.15
CA ILE A 530 -22.25 18.67 -5.20
C ILE A 530 -21.97 20.10 -5.67
N ASP A 531 -20.73 20.41 -6.07
CA ASP A 531 -20.36 21.72 -6.61
C ASP A 531 -21.20 22.06 -7.86
N SER A 532 -21.50 21.08 -8.69
CA SER A 532 -22.28 21.29 -9.92
C SER A 532 -23.73 21.70 -9.63
N VAL A 533 -24.39 21.12 -8.62
CA VAL A 533 -25.78 21.43 -8.27
C VAL A 533 -25.89 22.67 -7.37
N THR A 534 -24.93 22.88 -6.47
CA THR A 534 -24.89 24.08 -5.63
C THR A 534 -24.64 25.34 -6.46
N ALA A 535 -23.86 25.26 -7.54
CA ALA A 535 -23.72 26.33 -8.52
C ALA A 535 -25.05 26.72 -9.20
N GLN A 536 -26.07 25.85 -9.15
CA GLN A 536 -27.43 26.08 -9.68
C GLN A 536 -28.40 26.57 -8.59
N GLY A 537 -27.92 26.78 -7.37
CA GLY A 537 -28.70 27.28 -6.24
C GLY A 537 -29.33 26.20 -5.36
N VAL A 538 -28.93 24.93 -5.51
CA VAL A 538 -29.31 23.86 -4.58
C VAL A 538 -28.54 24.04 -3.27
N GLU A 539 -29.23 23.91 -2.13
CA GLU A 539 -28.59 23.81 -0.82
C GLU A 539 -28.24 22.35 -0.54
N TYR A 540 -26.98 22.07 -0.20
CA TYR A 540 -26.51 20.71 0.06
C TYR A 540 -25.99 20.58 1.50
N TYR A 541 -26.45 19.58 2.23
CA TYR A 541 -26.09 19.34 3.64
C TYR A 541 -25.62 17.89 3.83
N THR A 542 -24.33 17.71 4.13
CA THR A 542 -23.75 16.40 4.46
C THR A 542 -23.49 16.29 5.97
N SER A 543 -23.65 15.08 6.49
CA SER A 543 -23.21 14.73 7.85
C SER A 543 -21.67 14.86 8.01
N ALA A 544 -21.20 15.14 9.22
CA ALA A 544 -19.76 15.30 9.50
C ALA A 544 -19.02 13.98 9.78
N GLY A 545 -19.71 12.85 9.81
CA GLY A 545 -19.16 11.57 10.24
C GLY A 545 -19.31 11.30 11.74
N ASN A 546 -19.57 10.04 12.12
CA ASN A 546 -19.60 9.60 13.52
C ASN A 546 -18.26 9.00 14.01
N PHE A 547 -17.17 9.41 13.37
CA PHE A 547 -15.84 8.84 13.62
C PHE A 547 -15.06 9.55 14.72
N SER A 548 -15.64 10.54 15.40
CA SER A 548 -15.11 11.23 16.60
C SER A 548 -13.59 11.50 16.56
N ASP A 549 -12.83 11.01 17.55
CA ASP A 549 -11.38 11.05 17.68
C ASP A 549 -10.68 9.90 16.95
N ARG A 550 -11.36 9.13 16.10
CA ARG A 550 -10.80 7.97 15.40
C ARG A 550 -10.03 8.30 14.12
N ALA A 551 -9.25 9.37 14.16
CA ALA A 551 -8.45 9.80 13.02
C ALA A 551 -7.12 10.41 13.46
N TYR A 552 -6.14 10.30 12.59
CA TYR A 552 -4.84 10.97 12.71
C TYR A 552 -4.56 11.73 11.43
N SER A 553 -3.96 12.91 11.53
CA SER A 553 -3.42 13.61 10.37
C SER A 553 -2.19 14.43 10.73
N ALA A 554 -1.15 14.29 9.91
CA ALA A 554 0.09 15.04 10.02
C ALA A 554 0.78 15.16 8.66
N THR A 555 1.76 16.04 8.54
CA THR A 555 2.70 15.99 7.41
C THR A 555 3.65 14.81 7.63
N TYR A 556 3.89 14.01 6.58
CA TYR A 556 4.86 12.93 6.65
C TYR A 556 6.23 13.46 7.09
N ASN A 557 6.72 12.92 8.19
CA ASN A 557 8.05 13.15 8.72
C ASN A 557 8.84 11.85 8.67
N ASP A 558 9.98 11.87 7.98
CA ASP A 558 10.78 10.68 7.70
C ASP A 558 11.67 10.28 8.88
N LEU A 559 11.56 9.03 9.30
CA LEU A 559 12.40 8.38 10.29
C LEU A 559 12.90 7.05 9.72
N GLY A 560 13.84 7.15 8.77
CA GLY A 560 14.43 5.97 8.11
C GLY A 560 13.42 5.20 7.27
N GLY A 561 12.60 5.90 6.48
CA GLY A 561 11.56 5.27 5.66
C GLY A 561 10.21 5.07 6.39
N PHE A 562 10.13 5.37 7.68
CA PHE A 562 8.88 5.30 8.45
C PHE A 562 8.40 6.67 8.89
N HIS A 563 7.09 6.81 9.11
CA HIS A 563 6.51 8.04 9.63
C HIS A 563 6.84 8.23 11.12
N ASP A 564 7.44 9.35 11.49
CA ASP A 564 7.57 9.79 12.89
C ASP A 564 6.24 10.39 13.39
N PHE A 565 5.55 9.67 14.27
CA PHE A 565 4.35 10.13 14.96
C PHE A 565 4.64 11.18 16.03
N GLY A 566 5.91 11.41 16.36
CA GLY A 566 6.36 12.46 17.26
C GLY A 566 7.51 11.98 18.15
N GLY A 567 8.50 12.85 18.36
CA GLY A 567 9.62 12.59 19.27
C GLY A 567 10.61 11.53 18.79
N GLY A 568 10.62 11.21 17.49
CA GLY A 568 11.45 10.14 16.92
C GLY A 568 10.85 8.75 17.17
N ASN A 569 9.52 8.65 17.24
CA ASN A 569 8.80 7.40 17.44
C ASN A 569 7.96 7.09 16.20
N ASN A 570 8.23 5.97 15.54
CA ASN A 570 7.48 5.51 14.38
C ASN A 570 6.29 4.60 14.73
N LEU A 571 5.94 4.49 16.01
CA LEU A 571 4.80 3.72 16.50
C LEU A 571 3.78 4.61 17.18
N GLN A 572 2.52 4.44 16.80
CA GLN A 572 1.38 5.05 17.47
C GLN A 572 0.55 3.99 18.19
N HIS A 573 0.54 4.04 19.52
CA HIS A 573 -0.23 3.10 20.33
C HIS A 573 -1.74 3.29 20.17
N ILE A 574 -2.48 2.18 20.07
CA ILE A 574 -3.94 2.15 20.02
C ILE A 574 -4.52 1.04 20.91
N ASP A 575 -5.67 1.34 21.52
CA ASP A 575 -6.51 0.39 22.26
C ASP A 575 -7.65 -0.12 21.36
N LEU A 576 -7.85 -1.43 21.32
CA LEU A 576 -8.85 -2.08 20.46
C LEU A 576 -9.83 -2.90 21.31
N GLY A 577 -11.13 -2.59 21.18
CA GLY A 577 -12.21 -3.44 21.70
C GLY A 577 -12.53 -4.62 20.77
N VAL A 578 -13.35 -5.57 21.22
CA VAL A 578 -13.80 -6.71 20.38
C VAL A 578 -14.69 -6.24 19.24
N GLY A 579 -14.37 -6.62 18.01
CA GLY A 579 -15.21 -6.44 16.84
C GLY A 579 -14.43 -6.09 15.58
N GLU A 580 -15.11 -5.54 14.61
CA GLU A 580 -14.58 -5.28 13.27
C GLU A 580 -13.98 -3.88 13.15
N PHE A 581 -12.83 -3.80 12.48
CA PHE A 581 -12.10 -2.55 12.29
C PHE A 581 -11.74 -2.34 10.82
N PHE A 582 -12.03 -1.14 10.34
CA PHE A 582 -11.77 -0.72 8.97
C PHE A 582 -10.97 0.59 9.01
N ILE A 583 -9.66 0.51 8.75
CA ILE A 583 -8.77 1.69 8.72
C ILE A 583 -8.49 2.07 7.27
N VAL A 584 -8.65 3.35 6.95
CA VAL A 584 -8.28 3.89 5.64
C VAL A 584 -7.21 4.95 5.82
N LEU A 585 -6.04 4.74 5.23
CA LEU A 585 -4.96 5.71 5.10
C LEU A 585 -5.02 6.36 3.73
N GLN A 586 -4.86 7.68 3.68
CA GLN A 586 -4.64 8.42 2.43
C GLN A 586 -3.52 9.44 2.61
N TRP A 587 -2.92 9.83 1.48
CA TRP A 587 -1.93 10.90 1.43
C TRP A 587 -2.23 11.93 0.34
N GLU A 588 -1.62 13.12 0.46
CA GLU A 588 -1.84 14.28 -0.42
C GLU A 588 -1.16 14.12 -1.80
N ASP A 589 -1.59 13.10 -2.53
CA ASP A 589 -1.24 12.80 -3.92
C ASP A 589 -2.50 12.82 -4.83
N SER A 590 -2.31 12.74 -6.15
CA SER A 590 -3.42 12.71 -7.12
C SER A 590 -4.11 11.34 -7.15
N PHE A 591 -5.44 11.34 -7.23
CA PHE A 591 -6.24 10.13 -7.46
C PHE A 591 -6.37 9.86 -8.96
N TYR A 592 -5.91 8.70 -9.40
CA TYR A 592 -6.05 8.26 -10.78
C TYR A 592 -7.52 8.07 -11.17
N SER A 593 -8.33 7.48 -10.30
CA SER A 593 -9.75 7.21 -10.54
C SER A 593 -10.57 8.48 -10.78
N ILE A 594 -10.07 9.64 -10.32
CA ILE A 594 -10.77 10.93 -10.35
C ILE A 594 -10.18 11.88 -11.40
N ASP A 595 -8.86 12.06 -11.42
CA ASP A 595 -8.18 13.06 -12.27
C ASP A 595 -7.34 12.42 -13.39
N GLY A 596 -7.26 11.08 -13.44
CA GLY A 596 -6.43 10.35 -14.38
C GLY A 596 -4.94 10.42 -14.03
N ALA A 597 -4.09 10.20 -15.03
CA ALA A 597 -2.64 10.20 -14.85
C ALA A 597 -2.14 11.53 -14.23
N PRO A 598 -1.14 11.51 -13.34
CA PRO A 598 -0.24 10.38 -13.08
C PRO A 598 -0.65 9.46 -11.91
N GLY A 599 -1.75 9.71 -11.19
CA GLY A 599 -2.06 8.98 -9.94
C GLY A 599 -1.06 9.29 -8.81
N ALA A 600 -0.93 8.37 -7.85
CA ALA A 600 -0.04 8.53 -6.71
C ALA A 600 1.44 8.55 -7.13
N ALA A 601 2.20 9.46 -6.54
CA ALA A 601 3.63 9.63 -6.78
C ALA A 601 4.49 9.00 -5.67
N SER A 602 3.89 8.75 -4.52
CA SER A 602 4.48 8.03 -3.40
C SER A 602 3.69 6.75 -3.11
N ASP A 603 4.39 5.80 -2.50
CA ASP A 603 3.86 4.51 -2.08
C ASP A 603 4.00 4.40 -0.57
N PHE A 604 2.86 4.31 0.13
CA PHE A 604 2.80 4.28 1.58
C PHE A 604 2.02 3.08 2.05
N ASP A 605 2.61 2.34 2.97
CA ASP A 605 2.06 1.15 3.58
C ASP A 605 1.62 1.44 5.02
N ILE A 606 0.62 0.70 5.50
CA ILE A 606 0.14 0.78 6.88
C ILE A 606 0.17 -0.59 7.54
N PHE A 607 0.68 -0.64 8.77
CA PHE A 607 0.78 -1.85 9.57
C PHE A 607 0.23 -1.63 10.97
N LEU A 608 -0.42 -2.66 11.50
CA LEU A 608 -0.43 -2.97 12.92
C LEU A 608 0.91 -3.59 13.31
N ALA A 609 1.50 -3.16 14.41
CA ALA A 609 2.79 -3.63 14.90
C ALA A 609 2.78 -3.85 16.41
N ASP A 610 3.67 -4.72 16.89
CA ASP A 610 3.89 -4.92 18.32
C ASP A 610 4.62 -3.72 18.96
N ASP A 611 4.91 -3.80 20.27
CA ASP A 611 5.60 -2.74 21.01
C ASP A 611 7.08 -2.58 20.63
N PHE A 612 7.64 -3.52 19.87
CA PHE A 612 9.00 -3.45 19.31
C PHE A 612 9.00 -2.92 17.87
N GLY A 613 7.81 -2.69 17.29
CA GLY A 613 7.63 -2.19 15.93
C GLY A 613 7.74 -3.27 14.86
N VAL A 614 7.61 -4.53 15.24
CA VAL A 614 7.51 -5.68 14.33
C VAL A 614 6.07 -5.74 13.78
N PRO A 615 5.86 -5.75 12.45
CA PRO A 615 4.52 -5.80 11.87
C PRO A 615 3.73 -7.06 12.25
N ILE A 616 2.57 -6.92 12.86
CA ILE A 616 1.64 -8.04 13.14
C ILE A 616 0.75 -8.31 11.92
N TYR A 617 0.29 -7.24 11.28
CA TYR A 617 -0.61 -7.27 10.12
C TYR A 617 -0.50 -5.95 9.37
N GLY A 618 -0.64 -5.92 8.06
CA GLY A 618 -0.65 -4.67 7.32
C GLY A 618 -0.92 -4.85 5.85
N PHE A 619 -0.87 -3.73 5.15
CA PHE A 619 -1.12 -3.59 3.74
C PHE A 619 0.03 -2.87 3.07
N ASN A 620 0.47 -3.44 1.95
CA ASN A 620 1.64 -3.05 1.19
C ASN A 620 1.35 -3.01 -0.33
N LYS A 621 0.21 -2.43 -0.71
CA LYS A 621 -0.17 -2.34 -2.12
C LYS A 621 0.70 -1.28 -2.78
N ASN A 622 1.33 -1.61 -3.91
CA ASN A 622 1.98 -0.60 -4.73
C ASN A 622 0.93 0.38 -5.29
N ASN A 623 0.94 1.62 -4.78
CA ASN A 623 0.01 2.66 -5.21
C ASN A 623 0.57 3.56 -6.32
N ILE A 624 1.82 3.39 -6.77
CA ILE A 624 2.41 4.22 -7.82
C ILE A 624 1.57 4.16 -9.09
N GLY A 625 1.09 5.31 -9.57
CA GLY A 625 0.22 5.36 -10.75
C GLY A 625 -1.27 5.08 -10.48
N ALA A 626 -1.63 4.69 -9.26
CA ALA A 626 -2.99 4.37 -8.82
C ALA A 626 -3.53 5.45 -7.86
N ASP A 627 -4.55 5.11 -7.06
CA ASP A 627 -5.07 6.02 -6.03
C ASP A 627 -4.20 5.96 -4.75
N PRO A 628 -3.96 7.10 -4.06
CA PRO A 628 -3.14 7.18 -2.85
C PRO A 628 -3.94 6.77 -1.60
N VAL A 629 -4.38 5.50 -1.58
CA VAL A 629 -5.25 4.94 -0.55
C VAL A 629 -4.75 3.57 -0.15
N GLU A 630 -4.66 3.36 1.16
CA GLU A 630 -4.53 2.06 1.78
C GLU A 630 -5.73 1.73 2.65
N ILE A 631 -6.15 0.47 2.61
CA ILE A 631 -7.38 0.01 3.26
C ILE A 631 -7.10 -1.27 4.05
N MET A 632 -7.10 -1.15 5.38
CA MET A 632 -6.74 -2.22 6.31
C MET A 632 -7.93 -2.68 7.16
N PRO A 633 -8.64 -3.75 6.74
CA PRO A 633 -9.63 -4.43 7.57
C PRO A 633 -9.04 -5.50 8.48
N PHE A 634 -9.51 -5.59 9.71
CA PHE A 634 -9.18 -6.68 10.62
C PHE A 634 -10.30 -6.91 11.64
N TYR A 635 -10.27 -8.08 12.28
CA TYR A 635 -11.21 -8.45 13.32
C TYR A 635 -10.50 -8.63 14.65
N VAL A 636 -11.05 -8.09 15.73
CA VAL A 636 -10.50 -8.22 17.08
C VAL A 636 -11.38 -9.17 17.90
N VAL A 637 -10.79 -10.29 18.35
CA VAL A 637 -11.49 -11.36 19.07
C VAL A 637 -11.57 -11.08 20.57
N ASN A 638 -10.50 -10.53 21.16
CA ASN A 638 -10.45 -10.09 22.55
C ASN A 638 -9.92 -8.65 22.62
N PRO A 639 -10.35 -7.84 23.61
CA PRO A 639 -9.79 -6.51 23.77
C PRO A 639 -8.27 -6.58 23.92
N THR A 640 -7.55 -5.81 23.12
CA THR A 640 -6.09 -5.84 23.02
C THR A 640 -5.54 -4.44 22.74
N THR A 641 -4.22 -4.30 22.86
CA THR A 641 -3.49 -3.13 22.39
C THR A 641 -2.60 -3.50 21.22
N THR A 642 -2.30 -2.53 20.36
CA THR A 642 -1.33 -2.67 19.25
C THR A 642 -0.77 -1.28 18.91
N ASN A 643 0.16 -1.21 17.98
CA ASN A 643 0.66 0.05 17.43
C ASN A 643 0.31 0.18 15.94
N ILE A 644 0.11 1.39 15.45
CA ILE A 644 0.11 1.71 14.01
C ILE A 644 1.51 2.15 13.61
N LYS A 645 1.95 1.67 12.46
CA LYS A 645 3.21 2.02 11.80
C LYS A 645 2.91 2.34 10.34
N ILE A 646 3.49 3.43 9.83
CA ILE A 646 3.35 3.82 8.41
C ILE A 646 4.74 3.84 7.79
N GLN A 647 4.90 3.15 6.66
CA GLN A 647 6.15 3.08 5.90
C GLN A 647 5.97 3.79 4.57
N ARG A 648 7.00 4.49 4.10
CA ARG A 648 7.11 4.91 2.71
C ARG A 648 8.00 3.92 1.97
N VAL A 649 7.43 3.16 1.04
CA VAL A 649 8.16 2.22 0.20
C VAL A 649 8.85 2.94 -0.96
N SER A 650 8.15 3.89 -1.58
CA SER A 650 8.63 4.62 -2.75
C SER A 650 8.14 6.08 -2.77
N GLY A 651 8.77 6.88 -3.62
CA GLY A 651 8.48 8.31 -3.78
C GLY A 651 9.34 9.22 -2.92
N SER A 652 9.03 10.51 -2.98
CA SER A 652 9.81 11.55 -2.29
C SER A 652 8.91 12.69 -1.82
N GLY A 653 9.43 13.52 -0.92
CA GLY A 653 8.68 14.65 -0.38
C GLY A 653 8.07 14.36 0.99
N THR A 654 7.13 15.21 1.39
CA THR A 654 6.48 15.20 2.71
C THR A 654 4.99 15.48 2.54
N PRO A 655 4.22 14.57 1.91
CA PRO A 655 2.79 14.76 1.73
C PRO A 655 2.09 14.79 3.10
N LYS A 656 0.91 15.41 3.17
CA LYS A 656 0.04 15.17 4.34
C LYS A 656 -0.45 13.74 4.31
N LEU A 657 -0.45 13.11 5.46
CA LEU A 657 -1.04 11.81 5.73
C LEU A 657 -2.32 12.02 6.55
N LYS A 658 -3.30 11.16 6.33
CA LYS A 658 -4.45 11.03 7.22
C LYS A 658 -4.94 9.59 7.19
N TYR A 659 -5.16 9.01 8.35
CA TYR A 659 -5.95 7.79 8.46
C TYR A 659 -7.22 8.02 9.28
N ILE A 660 -8.28 7.27 8.97
CA ILE A 660 -9.56 7.26 9.70
C ILE A 660 -9.94 5.80 9.98
N VAL A 661 -10.46 5.53 11.18
CA VAL A 661 -11.04 4.24 11.56
C VAL A 661 -12.57 4.33 11.49
N TYR A 662 -13.15 3.67 10.49
CA TYR A 662 -14.57 3.78 10.14
C TYR A 662 -15.47 2.87 10.97
N LYS A 663 -15.15 1.57 11.06
CA LYS A 663 -15.81 0.62 11.97
C LYS A 663 -14.90 0.33 13.16
N ALA A 664 -15.48 0.20 14.36
CA ALA A 664 -14.77 -0.15 15.58
C ALA A 664 -15.62 -1.13 16.40
N GLY A 665 -14.97 -1.96 17.21
CA GLY A 665 -15.63 -2.98 18.04
C GLY A 665 -16.66 -2.45 19.06
N ASN A 666 -17.23 -3.34 19.89
CA ASN A 666 -18.24 -3.05 20.91
C ASN A 666 -17.74 -1.97 21.92
N MET A 667 -18.03 -0.69 21.63
CA MET A 667 -17.43 0.44 22.34
C MET A 667 -18.20 0.82 23.60
N ASN A 668 -17.89 0.13 24.70
CA ASN A 668 -17.98 0.74 26.04
C ASN A 668 -16.60 1.24 26.54
N GLN A 669 -15.56 1.21 25.70
CA GLN A 669 -14.19 1.66 26.00
C GLN A 669 -13.67 2.36 24.75
N GLY A 670 -13.21 3.61 24.89
CA GLY A 670 -12.93 4.51 23.78
C GLY A 670 -11.75 4.08 22.91
N PHE A 671 -11.85 4.39 21.62
CA PHE A 671 -10.68 4.59 20.77
C PHE A 671 -10.12 5.96 21.14
N THR A 672 -9.19 6.03 22.10
CA THR A 672 -8.51 7.29 22.40
C THR A 672 -7.14 7.27 21.73
N PRO A 673 -6.92 8.00 20.63
CA PRO A 673 -5.56 8.37 20.27
C PRO A 673 -5.06 9.22 21.44
N LEU A 674 -4.07 8.73 22.16
CA LEU A 674 -3.42 9.55 23.18
C LEU A 674 -2.69 10.69 22.45
N ASP A 675 -3.20 11.91 22.68
CA ASP A 675 -2.70 13.23 22.29
C ASP A 675 -1.32 13.25 21.60
N GLY A 676 -1.31 13.72 20.35
CA GLY A 676 -0.12 14.29 19.71
C GLY A 676 0.10 15.75 20.11
#